data_AF-A0AA47MHI1-F1
#
_entry.id   AF-A0AA47MHI1-F1
#
_cell.length_a   1.000
_cell.length_b   1.000
_cell.length_c   1.000
_cell.angle_alpha   90.00
_cell.angle_beta   90.00
_cell.angle_gamma   90.00
#
_symmetry.space_group_name_H-M   'P 1'
#
loop_
_entity.id
_entity.type
_entity.pdbx_description
1 polymer ?
#
loop_
_entity_poly.entity_id
_entity_poly.type
_entity_poly.pdbx_seq_one_letter_code
_entity_poly.pdbx_strand_id
1 'polypeptide(L)'
;MFGGKLEGGPSNVTDELWVFNIPQRTWSLRKPAPPPPYAQEGHSAHMVELANGEPVMVVFFGYSPIYSYISKVQEYNLRSNSWQVVSTGGAAVQGGYGHSGVYDRPSGYVFLHGGYKTLGTGKYGLVDHLYRYHVHTRTWLILRESGQARYLHSAVLVSGTMLVFGGNTHNDTSLSNGAKCFSADFLAYDIACDSWTVLPRAGLHRDANRFGHSAVVKNGSMYVFGGFSGLLLNDVLAYTPPSCLAFADPDACADAGPGVRCHWVRGHCVPWEPRLAADVVPSPFCPIRPESTDEQCFRFSDCASCTANTWLCQWCEDRKCISASSNCTVLTLELARQHVGALALAPPPSMLSEHQLSLWKHGARRRGHSILDTSRCMQKEEQECSYLANCWSCSLSLNCQWDQQQQECHALPGQLCGEDWQHVGEACLRINASRESYDNAQHYCKNLGGNIASLVTEKQVDFVLEELHKYHLQGKTLSPWVGLRKINVSYWGWEDSSPFANTSLRWLPGEPSDSGFCAYLERAHAAGLKANPCTAPADGLICEKPALSAQSLSSRSCRTPCAQRSSCANCTSQGTECMWCSSTQRCVDSSAYVISFPYGQCLEWQTQDCTAQNCSGLRTCGDCLGQVECGWCGDPSDTGKGVCMEGSYRGPLKSPPRAGPRDRDKERPRGDRSMVLDQALCPADRGFHWAFIHCPGELIGYHCPAL
;
A
#
# COMPACT_ATOMS: atom_id res chain seq x y z
N MET A 1 12.57 2.82 16.64
CA MET A 1 13.00 2.09 15.43
C MET A 1 12.06 0.92 15.27
N PHE A 2 11.43 0.78 14.11
CA PHE A 2 10.41 -0.24 13.87
C PHE A 2 10.77 -1.02 12.61
N GLY A 3 10.54 -2.32 12.64
CA GLY A 3 10.71 -3.22 11.51
C GLY A 3 12.14 -3.30 10.98
N GLY A 4 12.27 -3.45 9.66
CA GLY A 4 13.57 -3.64 8.99
C GLY A 4 13.93 -5.11 8.80
N LYS A 5 15.19 -5.35 8.41
CA LYS A 5 15.70 -6.67 8.03
C LYS A 5 16.79 -7.14 9.00
N LEU A 6 16.63 -8.34 9.55
CA LEU A 6 17.61 -9.00 10.42
C LEU A 6 18.59 -9.86 9.60
N GLU A 7 19.78 -10.09 10.15
CA GLU A 7 20.72 -11.08 9.61
C GLU A 7 20.35 -12.47 10.16
N GLY A 8 19.99 -13.41 9.26
CA GLY A 8 19.67 -14.81 9.59
C GLY A 8 18.17 -15.21 9.56
N GLY A 9 17.81 -16.20 8.74
CA GLY A 9 16.46 -16.81 8.64
C GLY A 9 15.84 -16.85 7.22
N PRO A 10 14.75 -17.63 7.02
CA PRO A 10 14.00 -17.64 5.75
C PRO A 10 13.06 -16.44 5.57
N SER A 11 12.64 -15.76 6.65
CA SER A 11 11.88 -14.50 6.62
C SER A 11 12.48 -13.51 7.62
N ASN A 12 13.38 -12.64 7.17
CA ASN A 12 14.13 -11.75 8.08
C ASN A 12 13.55 -10.35 8.20
N VAL A 13 12.38 -10.10 7.62
CA VAL A 13 11.72 -8.82 7.86
C VAL A 13 11.00 -8.94 9.21
N THR A 14 11.27 -7.99 10.10
CA THR A 14 10.77 -8.00 11.47
C THR A 14 9.66 -6.97 11.66
N ASP A 15 8.86 -7.16 12.71
CA ASP A 15 7.88 -6.23 13.26
C ASP A 15 8.33 -5.69 14.63
N GLU A 16 9.57 -5.95 15.03
CA GLU A 16 10.11 -5.51 16.31
C GLU A 16 10.14 -3.98 16.42
N LEU A 17 9.75 -3.49 17.61
CA LEU A 17 9.82 -2.09 17.97
C LEU A 17 10.90 -1.88 19.04
N TRP A 18 11.98 -1.23 18.64
CA TRP A 18 13.11 -0.91 19.51
C TRP A 18 13.11 0.57 19.92
N VAL A 19 13.28 0.82 21.21
CA VAL A 19 13.39 2.17 21.79
C VAL A 19 14.78 2.35 22.38
N PHE A 20 15.44 3.42 21.96
CA PHE A 20 16.74 3.84 22.47
C PHE A 20 16.57 4.94 23.51
N ASN A 21 17.08 4.70 24.72
CA ASN A 21 17.15 5.73 25.75
C ASN A 21 18.42 6.55 25.53
N ILE A 22 18.29 7.82 25.12
CA ILE A 22 19.44 8.68 24.81
C ILE A 22 20.34 8.93 26.04
N PRO A 23 19.81 9.36 27.21
CA PRO A 23 20.64 9.54 28.41
C PRO A 23 21.39 8.28 28.85
N GLN A 24 20.73 7.12 28.85
CA GLN A 24 21.29 5.85 29.32
C GLN A 24 22.08 5.10 28.26
N ARG A 25 21.92 5.47 26.98
CA ARG A 25 22.51 4.81 25.80
C ARG A 25 22.17 3.33 25.71
N THR A 26 20.95 2.95 26.09
CA THR A 26 20.49 1.56 26.12
C THR A 26 19.33 1.34 25.16
N TRP A 27 19.32 0.16 24.53
CA TRP A 27 18.20 -0.32 23.72
C TRP A 27 17.25 -1.17 24.55
N SER A 28 15.95 -1.03 24.28
CA SER A 28 14.91 -1.84 24.89
C SER A 28 13.90 -2.26 23.82
N LEU A 29 13.56 -3.55 23.79
CA LEU A 29 12.49 -4.07 22.95
C LEU A 29 11.15 -3.74 23.58
N ARG A 30 10.26 -3.12 22.80
CA ARG A 30 8.88 -2.84 23.18
C ARG A 30 7.95 -3.89 22.60
N LYS A 31 6.95 -4.26 23.38
CA LYS A 31 5.88 -5.18 22.99
C LYS A 31 4.55 -4.44 23.07
N PRO A 32 4.09 -3.84 21.96
CA PRO A 32 2.79 -3.16 21.91
C PRO A 32 1.63 -4.13 22.14
N ALA A 33 0.52 -3.62 22.68
CA ALA A 33 -0.73 -4.36 22.80
C ALA A 33 -1.89 -3.49 22.24
N PRO A 34 -2.54 -3.88 21.12
CA PRO A 34 -2.25 -5.07 20.30
C PRO A 34 -0.89 -4.97 19.58
N PRO A 35 -0.32 -6.11 19.15
CA PRO A 35 0.96 -6.15 18.46
C PRO A 35 0.84 -5.62 17.02
N PRO A 36 1.98 -5.35 16.36
CA PRO A 36 1.98 -4.95 14.98
C PRO A 36 1.44 -6.00 13.98
N PRO A 37 0.46 -5.75 13.06
CA PRO A 37 0.10 -6.75 12.06
C PRO A 37 1.13 -6.99 10.96
N TYR A 38 2.02 -6.03 10.67
CA TYR A 38 2.93 -6.15 9.52
C TYR A 38 4.40 -6.06 9.95
N ALA A 39 5.13 -7.15 9.72
CA ALA A 39 6.57 -7.11 9.60
C ALA A 39 6.93 -6.50 8.23
N GLN A 40 7.64 -5.38 8.24
CA GLN A 40 7.90 -4.59 7.03
C GLN A 40 9.24 -3.85 7.02
N GLU A 41 9.75 -3.63 5.81
CA GLU A 41 10.96 -2.83 5.54
C GLU A 41 10.73 -1.79 4.43
N GLY A 42 11.66 -0.83 4.32
CA GLY A 42 11.58 0.25 3.33
C GLY A 42 10.36 1.17 3.49
N HIS A 43 9.80 1.24 4.69
CA HIS A 43 8.74 2.17 5.07
C HIS A 43 9.34 3.51 5.51
N SER A 44 8.50 4.55 5.54
CA SER A 44 8.81 5.81 6.24
C SER A 44 7.99 5.90 7.52
N ALA A 45 8.52 6.61 8.53
CA ALA A 45 7.84 6.79 9.80
C ALA A 45 8.03 8.22 10.31
N HIS A 46 6.95 8.80 10.84
CA HIS A 46 6.92 10.18 11.31
C HIS A 46 6.32 10.27 12.71
N MET A 47 6.98 11.04 13.57
CA MET A 47 6.44 11.41 14.88
C MET A 47 5.52 12.61 14.72
N VAL A 48 4.24 12.42 15.02
CA VAL A 48 3.19 13.45 14.88
C VAL A 48 2.36 13.57 16.15
N GLU A 49 1.53 14.59 16.19
CA GLU A 49 0.54 14.80 17.24
C GLU A 49 -0.87 14.67 16.63
N LEU A 50 -1.72 13.87 17.26
CA LEU A 50 -3.12 13.73 16.87
C LEU A 50 -3.96 14.91 17.38
N ALA A 51 -5.22 15.01 16.93
CA ALA A 51 -6.12 16.12 17.27
C ALA A 51 -6.41 16.21 18.78
N ASN A 52 -6.30 15.08 19.47
CA ASN A 52 -6.46 14.94 20.91
C ASN A 52 -5.15 15.20 21.70
N GLY A 53 -4.07 15.63 21.04
CA GLY A 53 -2.77 15.90 21.66
C GLY A 53 -1.94 14.64 21.95
N GLU A 54 -2.31 13.49 21.41
CA GLU A 54 -1.55 12.25 21.63
C GLU A 54 -0.36 12.13 20.69
N PRO A 55 0.84 11.82 21.22
CA PRO A 55 2.02 11.59 20.41
C PRO A 55 1.96 10.20 19.78
N VAL A 56 1.99 10.15 18.45
CA VAL A 56 1.97 8.89 17.70
C VAL A 56 3.10 8.82 16.69
N MET A 57 3.61 7.62 16.47
CA MET A 57 4.44 7.31 15.32
C MET A 57 3.52 6.78 14.22
N VAL A 58 3.42 7.51 13.11
CA VAL A 58 2.69 7.07 11.92
C VAL A 58 3.68 6.41 10.97
N VAL A 59 3.37 5.19 10.54
CA VAL A 59 4.18 4.41 9.61
C VAL A 59 3.44 4.28 8.29
N PHE A 60 4.13 4.64 7.21
CA PHE A 60 3.59 4.61 5.86
C PHE A 60 4.23 3.49 5.04
N PHE A 61 3.38 2.64 4.49
CA PHE A 61 3.69 1.65 3.47
C PHE A 61 4.88 0.74 3.81
N GLY A 62 5.69 0.37 2.83
CA GLY A 62 6.78 -0.60 2.97
C GLY A 62 6.47 -1.93 2.29
N TYR A 63 7.40 -2.86 2.40
CA TYR A 63 7.29 -4.20 1.83
C TYR A 63 7.32 -5.26 2.92
N SER A 64 6.39 -6.22 2.82
CA SER A 64 6.36 -7.43 3.63
C SER A 64 6.56 -8.65 2.73
N PRO A 65 7.47 -9.58 3.07
CA PRO A 65 7.64 -10.82 2.29
C PRO A 65 6.41 -11.74 2.29
N ILE A 66 5.45 -11.50 3.18
CA ILE A 66 4.18 -12.24 3.27
C ILE A 66 3.07 -11.49 2.53
N TYR A 67 2.93 -10.19 2.80
CA TYR A 67 1.81 -9.38 2.31
C TYR A 67 2.14 -8.51 1.09
N SER A 68 3.35 -8.61 0.54
CA SER A 68 3.87 -7.74 -0.53
C SER A 68 3.91 -6.26 -0.10
N TYR A 69 3.69 -5.33 -1.04
CA TYR A 69 3.64 -3.89 -0.78
C TYR A 69 2.46 -3.52 0.10
N ILE A 70 2.74 -2.98 1.28
CA ILE A 70 1.74 -2.54 2.23
C ILE A 70 1.21 -1.18 1.77
N SER A 71 -0.10 -1.08 1.54
CA SER A 71 -0.78 0.19 1.23
C SER A 71 -1.55 0.78 2.43
N LYS A 72 -1.31 0.25 3.63
CA LYS A 72 -1.99 0.66 4.86
C LYS A 72 -1.16 1.68 5.66
N VAL A 73 -1.85 2.54 6.40
CA VAL A 73 -1.27 3.48 7.37
C VAL A 73 -1.40 2.90 8.76
N GLN A 74 -0.32 2.93 9.53
CA GLN A 74 -0.25 2.34 10.87
C GLN A 74 0.10 3.42 11.88
N GLU A 75 -0.55 3.40 13.03
CA GLU A 75 -0.32 4.34 14.13
C GLU A 75 0.13 3.58 15.37
N TYR A 76 1.28 3.97 15.92
CA TYR A 76 1.73 3.58 17.26
C TYR A 76 1.51 4.72 18.22
N ASN A 77 0.67 4.53 19.23
CA ASN A 77 0.53 5.49 20.31
C ASN A 77 1.59 5.24 21.38
N LEU A 78 2.45 6.25 21.61
CA LEU A 78 3.58 6.14 22.53
C LEU A 78 3.15 6.11 24.00
N ARG A 79 1.98 6.65 24.32
CA ARG A 79 1.46 6.75 25.68
C ARG A 79 0.72 5.47 26.09
N SER A 80 -0.18 4.99 25.25
CA SER A 80 -0.95 3.76 25.50
C SER A 80 -0.16 2.49 25.15
N ASN A 81 0.95 2.60 24.41
CA ASN A 81 1.70 1.47 23.88
C ASN A 81 0.82 0.52 23.03
N SER A 82 -0.09 1.11 22.24
CA SER A 82 -0.99 0.37 21.37
C SER A 82 -0.70 0.64 19.90
N TRP A 83 -0.86 -0.37 19.07
CA TRP A 83 -0.71 -0.25 17.61
C TRP A 83 -2.05 -0.43 16.92
N GLN A 84 -2.27 0.27 15.81
CA GLN A 84 -3.49 0.13 15.01
C GLN A 84 -3.23 0.42 13.55
N VAL A 85 -3.99 -0.25 12.67
CA VAL A 85 -4.12 0.13 11.26
C VAL A 85 -5.30 1.08 11.14
N VAL A 86 -5.10 2.24 10.53
CA VAL A 86 -6.16 3.25 10.41
C VAL A 86 -6.81 3.23 9.04
N SER A 87 -8.12 3.44 9.02
CA SER A 87 -8.86 3.70 7.79
C SER A 87 -8.53 5.11 7.30
N THR A 88 -8.36 5.25 5.99
CA THR A 88 -8.00 6.52 5.34
C THR A 88 -9.05 6.92 4.33
N GLY A 89 -9.32 8.21 4.22
CA GLY A 89 -10.20 8.79 3.20
C GLY A 89 -9.44 9.54 2.11
N GLY A 90 -10.18 10.14 1.18
CA GLY A 90 -9.61 10.91 0.07
C GLY A 90 -9.06 10.01 -1.03
N ALA A 91 -7.91 10.36 -1.60
CA ALA A 91 -7.32 9.65 -2.73
C ALA A 91 -7.01 8.19 -2.41
N ALA A 92 -7.14 7.32 -3.41
CA ALA A 92 -6.64 5.96 -3.29
C ALA A 92 -5.13 5.90 -3.50
N VAL A 93 -4.38 5.67 -2.42
CA VAL A 93 -2.91 5.64 -2.47
C VAL A 93 -2.40 4.22 -2.30
N GLN A 94 -1.73 3.74 -3.35
CA GLN A 94 -1.01 2.47 -3.33
C GLN A 94 0.38 2.67 -2.75
N GLY A 95 0.70 1.86 -1.73
CA GLY A 95 1.96 1.93 -1.03
C GLY A 95 3.14 1.35 -1.81
N GLY A 96 4.34 1.75 -1.40
CA GLY A 96 5.59 1.34 -2.05
C GLY A 96 6.74 1.18 -1.07
N TYR A 97 7.86 0.67 -1.59
CA TYR A 97 9.13 0.49 -0.88
C TYR A 97 10.11 1.63 -1.19
N GLY A 98 10.86 2.08 -0.18
CA GLY A 98 11.98 3.01 -0.36
C GLY A 98 11.55 4.42 -0.78
N HIS A 99 10.32 4.81 -0.46
CA HIS A 99 9.86 6.19 -0.56
C HIS A 99 10.43 7.00 0.61
N SER A 100 10.47 8.32 0.48
CA SER A 100 10.83 9.21 1.60
C SER A 100 9.71 10.19 1.88
N GLY A 101 9.68 10.71 3.10
CA GLY A 101 8.64 11.65 3.50
C GLY A 101 9.14 12.73 4.44
N VAL A 102 8.36 13.78 4.56
CA VAL A 102 8.59 14.89 5.48
C VAL A 102 7.29 15.25 6.19
N TYR A 103 7.38 15.55 7.49
CA TYR A 103 6.24 16.02 8.28
C TYR A 103 6.34 17.52 8.47
N ASP A 104 5.32 18.24 7.99
CA ASP A 104 5.15 19.65 8.24
C ASP A 104 4.23 19.86 9.45
N ARG A 105 4.85 20.12 10.61
CA ARG A 105 4.13 20.26 11.88
C ARG A 105 3.07 21.38 11.87
N PRO A 106 3.34 22.59 11.36
CA PRO A 106 2.36 23.68 11.35
C PRO A 106 1.09 23.35 10.55
N SER A 107 1.18 22.66 9.42
CA SER A 107 -0.01 22.27 8.65
C SER A 107 -0.64 20.94 9.09
N GLY A 108 0.10 20.09 9.81
CA GLY A 108 -0.35 18.74 10.15
C GLY A 108 -0.34 17.78 8.96
N TYR A 109 0.39 18.10 7.88
CA TYR A 109 0.52 17.24 6.70
C TYR A 109 1.84 16.47 6.69
N VAL A 110 1.78 15.21 6.24
CA VAL A 110 2.94 14.43 5.81
C VAL A 110 2.98 14.38 4.30
N PHE A 111 4.13 14.68 3.70
CA PHE A 111 4.36 14.58 2.27
C PHE A 111 5.20 13.34 2.00
N LEU A 112 4.81 12.50 1.03
CA LEU A 112 5.50 11.26 0.67
C LEU A 112 5.81 11.23 -0.82
N HIS A 113 7.07 11.00 -1.16
CA HIS A 113 7.56 11.07 -2.53
C HIS A 113 8.23 9.76 -2.96
N GLY A 114 7.94 9.38 -4.20
CA GLY A 114 8.62 8.34 -4.96
C GLY A 114 8.48 6.95 -4.35
N GLY A 115 9.50 6.13 -4.57
CA GLY A 115 9.55 4.73 -4.17
C GLY A 115 9.43 3.77 -5.36
N TYR A 116 9.35 2.49 -5.01
CA TYR A 116 9.14 1.38 -5.93
C TYR A 116 7.84 0.68 -5.54
N LYS A 117 6.90 0.53 -6.48
CA LYS A 117 5.58 -0.05 -6.20
C LYS A 117 5.02 -0.79 -7.42
N THR A 118 3.89 -1.45 -7.22
CA THR A 118 3.08 -2.03 -8.31
C THR A 118 2.38 -0.92 -9.12
N LEU A 119 2.32 -1.12 -10.45
CA LEU A 119 1.79 -0.18 -11.45
C LEU A 119 0.56 -0.75 -12.19
N GLY A 120 -0.05 -1.82 -11.67
CA GLY A 120 -1.12 -2.57 -12.32
C GLY A 120 -0.60 -3.66 -13.28
N THR A 121 -1.42 -4.67 -13.61
CA THR A 121 -1.07 -5.82 -14.47
C THR A 121 0.18 -6.59 -14.02
N GLY A 122 0.40 -6.73 -12.70
CA GLY A 122 1.60 -7.39 -12.15
C GLY A 122 2.93 -6.73 -12.52
N LYS A 123 2.91 -5.46 -12.97
CA LYS A 123 4.11 -4.68 -13.27
C LYS A 123 4.55 -3.90 -12.05
N TYR A 124 5.87 -3.78 -11.90
CA TYR A 124 6.49 -3.04 -10.81
C TYR A 124 7.47 -2.05 -11.38
N GLY A 125 7.64 -0.93 -10.69
CA GLY A 125 8.57 0.09 -11.15
C GLY A 125 8.74 1.24 -10.18
N LEU A 126 9.70 2.08 -10.54
CA LEU A 126 9.93 3.36 -9.89
C LEU A 126 8.77 4.31 -10.18
N VAL A 127 8.41 5.10 -9.19
CA VAL A 127 7.40 6.17 -9.34
C VAL A 127 7.96 7.52 -8.94
N ASP A 128 7.37 8.55 -9.51
CA ASP A 128 7.69 9.97 -9.30
C ASP A 128 6.55 10.73 -8.59
N HIS A 129 5.57 9.97 -8.10
CA HIS A 129 4.36 10.47 -7.44
C HIS A 129 4.70 11.23 -6.15
N LEU A 130 3.78 12.15 -5.79
CA LEU A 130 3.81 12.86 -4.52
C LEU A 130 2.42 12.82 -3.90
N TYR A 131 2.37 12.43 -2.62
CA TYR A 131 1.14 12.36 -1.84
C TYR A 131 1.22 13.27 -0.64
N ARG A 132 0.08 13.85 -0.24
CA ARG A 132 -0.10 14.56 1.02
C ARG A 132 -1.11 13.83 1.89
N TYR A 133 -0.72 13.52 3.12
CA TYR A 133 -1.57 12.91 4.14
C TYR A 133 -1.87 13.91 5.24
N HIS A 134 -3.15 14.13 5.55
CA HIS A 134 -3.52 14.93 6.71
C HIS A 134 -3.65 14.06 7.95
N VAL A 135 -2.86 14.36 8.98
CA VAL A 135 -2.81 13.53 10.20
C VAL A 135 -4.15 13.50 10.93
N HIS A 136 -4.82 14.66 11.06
CA HIS A 136 -6.04 14.76 11.87
C HIS A 136 -7.26 14.10 11.22
N THR A 137 -7.44 14.29 9.90
CA THR A 137 -8.60 13.73 9.17
C THR A 137 -8.30 12.37 8.55
N ARG A 138 -7.04 11.95 8.55
CA ARG A 138 -6.56 10.70 7.92
C ARG A 138 -6.89 10.62 6.44
N THR A 139 -6.79 11.74 5.73
CA THR A 139 -7.15 11.84 4.32
C THR A 139 -5.94 12.06 3.42
N TRP A 140 -5.96 11.40 2.27
CA TRP A 140 -4.96 11.55 1.22
C TRP A 140 -5.36 12.55 0.15
N LEU A 141 -4.38 13.26 -0.39
CA LEU A 141 -4.48 14.08 -1.60
C LEU A 141 -3.30 13.80 -2.52
N ILE A 142 -3.57 13.66 -3.82
CA ILE A 142 -2.52 13.48 -4.85
C ILE A 142 -2.03 14.86 -5.31
N LEU A 143 -0.71 15.05 -5.23
CA LEU A 143 0.00 16.27 -5.63
C LEU A 143 0.66 16.07 -7.00
N ARG A 144 1.24 17.14 -7.57
CA ARG A 144 1.96 17.03 -8.84
C ARG A 144 3.17 16.14 -8.72
N GLU A 145 3.40 15.36 -9.76
CA GLU A 145 4.57 14.48 -9.87
C GLU A 145 5.84 15.27 -10.17
N SER A 146 6.97 14.69 -9.78
CA SER A 146 8.29 15.30 -10.02
C SER A 146 8.78 15.14 -11.46
N GLY A 147 8.23 14.20 -12.23
CA GLY A 147 8.77 13.78 -13.53
C GLY A 147 10.06 12.95 -13.42
N GLN A 148 10.54 12.65 -12.21
CA GLN A 148 11.81 11.95 -11.98
C GLN A 148 11.67 10.82 -10.96
N ALA A 149 11.28 9.65 -11.46
CA ALA A 149 11.01 8.47 -10.65
C ALA A 149 12.28 7.96 -9.94
N ARG A 150 12.15 7.65 -8.64
CA ARG A 150 13.27 7.26 -7.78
C ARG A 150 12.85 6.55 -6.51
N TYR A 151 13.73 5.71 -5.95
CA TYR A 151 13.58 5.12 -4.62
C TYR A 151 14.90 5.15 -3.84
N LEU A 152 14.83 4.91 -2.53
CA LEU A 152 15.95 5.01 -1.58
C LEU A 152 16.69 6.36 -1.65
N HIS A 153 15.95 7.42 -1.95
CA HIS A 153 16.40 8.81 -1.82
C HIS A 153 16.10 9.31 -0.40
N SER A 154 16.64 10.47 -0.03
CA SER A 154 16.29 11.15 1.21
C SER A 154 15.54 12.44 0.92
N ALA A 155 14.67 12.83 1.84
CA ALA A 155 13.99 14.11 1.79
C ALA A 155 14.05 14.84 3.13
N VAL A 156 14.07 16.17 3.07
CA VAL A 156 13.99 17.05 4.24
C VAL A 156 13.09 18.25 3.95
N LEU A 157 12.53 18.85 4.99
CA LEU A 157 11.71 20.04 4.89
C LEU A 157 12.48 21.26 5.40
N VAL A 158 12.64 22.28 4.56
CA VAL A 158 13.29 23.55 4.91
C VAL A 158 12.46 24.70 4.36
N SER A 159 12.01 25.62 5.22
CA SER A 159 11.34 26.88 4.83
C SER A 159 10.24 26.69 3.77
N GLY A 160 9.28 25.79 4.02
CA GLY A 160 8.17 25.53 3.11
C GLY A 160 8.51 24.75 1.84
N THR A 161 9.77 24.30 1.70
CA THR A 161 10.24 23.54 0.54
C THR A 161 10.70 22.15 0.97
N MET A 162 10.18 21.12 0.30
CA MET A 162 10.68 19.76 0.45
C MET A 162 11.88 19.57 -0.49
N LEU A 163 13.05 19.28 0.07
CA LEU A 163 14.28 19.02 -0.67
C LEU A 163 14.50 17.52 -0.78
N VAL A 164 14.76 17.01 -1.98
CA VAL A 164 14.94 15.58 -2.27
C VAL A 164 16.29 15.36 -2.94
N PHE A 165 17.16 14.55 -2.33
CA PHE A 165 18.52 14.32 -2.84
C PHE A 165 18.75 12.86 -3.22
N GLY A 166 19.36 12.67 -4.40
CA GLY A 166 19.86 11.40 -4.90
C GLY A 166 18.79 10.32 -5.07
N GLY A 167 19.16 9.08 -4.76
CA GLY A 167 18.32 7.90 -4.95
C GLY A 167 18.74 7.07 -6.17
N ASN A 168 18.05 5.95 -6.36
CA ASN A 168 18.20 5.10 -7.52
C ASN A 168 17.07 5.44 -8.52
N THR A 169 17.49 5.80 -9.74
CA THR A 169 16.62 6.24 -10.85
C THR A 169 16.60 5.26 -12.01
N HIS A 170 17.25 4.09 -11.86
CA HIS A 170 17.38 3.11 -12.92
C HIS A 170 16.16 2.18 -12.97
N ASN A 171 15.54 2.07 -14.15
CA ASN A 171 14.45 1.15 -14.39
C ASN A 171 15.03 -0.09 -15.10
N ASP A 172 15.18 -1.19 -14.37
CA ASP A 172 15.74 -2.46 -14.84
C ASP A 172 14.83 -3.10 -15.91
N THR A 173 14.84 -2.59 -17.13
CA THR A 173 14.33 -3.28 -18.32
C THR A 173 15.51 -3.81 -19.12
N SER A 174 15.34 -4.99 -19.72
CA SER A 174 16.33 -5.79 -20.47
C SER A 174 16.95 -5.12 -21.71
N LEU A 175 16.83 -3.80 -21.85
CA LEU A 175 17.19 -3.00 -23.03
C LEU A 175 18.07 -1.78 -22.71
N SER A 176 18.76 -1.74 -21.57
CA SER A 176 19.61 -0.60 -21.20
C SER A 176 21.11 -0.87 -21.43
N ASN A 177 21.72 -0.10 -22.34
CA ASN A 177 23.18 -0.04 -22.55
C ASN A 177 23.82 1.01 -21.59
N GLY A 178 24.10 0.60 -20.34
CA GLY A 178 25.05 1.22 -19.38
C GLY A 178 24.48 2.29 -18.41
N ALA A 179 25.04 2.56 -17.22
CA ALA A 179 25.92 1.79 -16.31
C ALA A 179 25.92 2.32 -14.83
N LYS A 180 25.04 3.26 -14.44
CA LYS A 180 24.97 3.77 -13.04
C LYS A 180 23.54 3.79 -12.52
N CYS A 181 23.28 3.01 -11.47
CA CYS A 181 21.98 2.90 -10.82
C CYS A 181 21.68 4.03 -9.80
N PHE A 182 22.57 5.01 -9.65
CA PHE A 182 22.51 5.98 -8.55
C PHE A 182 22.70 7.40 -9.06
N SER A 183 21.91 8.33 -8.50
CA SER A 183 21.83 9.73 -8.93
C SER A 183 22.26 10.70 -7.81
N ALA A 184 22.71 11.89 -8.20
CA ALA A 184 22.97 13.07 -7.38
C ALA A 184 21.97 14.19 -7.70
N ASP A 185 20.92 13.90 -8.47
CA ASP A 185 19.91 14.88 -8.81
C ASP A 185 19.26 15.39 -7.53
N PHE A 186 19.08 16.71 -7.50
CA PHE A 186 18.60 17.42 -6.32
C PHE A 186 17.34 18.19 -6.71
N LEU A 187 16.23 17.86 -6.06
CA LEU A 187 14.91 18.43 -6.37
C LEU A 187 14.43 19.29 -5.21
N ALA A 188 13.71 20.35 -5.55
CA ALA A 188 12.96 21.17 -4.61
C ALA A 188 11.48 21.13 -4.98
N TYR A 189 10.63 20.77 -4.02
CA TYR A 189 9.19 20.86 -4.13
C TYR A 189 8.67 22.02 -3.30
N ASP A 190 8.13 22.98 -4.06
CA ASP A 190 7.21 24.03 -3.68
C ASP A 190 5.92 23.58 -2.99
N ILE A 191 5.83 23.51 -1.65
CA ILE A 191 4.59 23.08 -0.99
C ILE A 191 3.44 24.07 -1.25
N ALA A 192 3.71 25.39 -1.13
CA ALA A 192 2.66 26.39 -1.27
C ALA A 192 2.11 26.42 -2.71
N CYS A 193 3.01 26.25 -3.68
CA CYS A 193 2.67 26.33 -5.09
C CYS A 193 2.50 25.00 -5.78
N ASP A 194 2.64 23.86 -5.11
CA ASP A 194 2.58 22.51 -5.66
C ASP A 194 3.49 22.30 -6.90
N SER A 195 4.70 22.84 -6.87
CA SER A 195 5.58 22.90 -8.05
C SER A 195 6.96 22.31 -7.78
N TRP A 196 7.43 21.49 -8.71
CA TRP A 196 8.78 20.92 -8.68
C TRP A 196 9.79 21.81 -9.42
N THR A 197 11.02 21.83 -8.93
CA THR A 197 12.16 22.43 -9.62
C THR A 197 13.39 21.56 -9.40
N VAL A 198 14.17 21.36 -10.47
CA VAL A 198 15.48 20.70 -10.38
C VAL A 198 16.50 21.73 -9.96
N LEU A 199 17.15 21.50 -8.84
CA LEU A 199 18.22 22.38 -8.36
C LEU A 199 19.50 22.15 -9.18
N PRO A 200 20.30 23.20 -9.39
CA PRO A 200 21.59 23.07 -10.07
C PRO A 200 22.48 22.03 -9.39
N ARG A 201 23.21 21.25 -10.19
CA ARG A 201 24.21 20.32 -9.66
C ARG A 201 25.28 21.10 -8.90
N ALA A 202 25.56 20.67 -7.67
CA ALA A 202 26.60 21.28 -6.87
C ALA A 202 27.98 21.04 -7.53
N GLY A 203 28.81 22.09 -7.59
CA GLY A 203 30.18 22.03 -8.10
C GLY A 203 31.15 21.34 -7.12
N LEU A 204 30.82 20.12 -6.69
CA LEU A 204 31.64 19.34 -5.76
C LEU A 204 32.84 18.71 -6.49
N HIS A 205 33.98 18.63 -5.80
CA HIS A 205 35.19 18.01 -6.34
C HIS A 205 35.05 16.51 -6.62
N ARG A 206 34.04 15.84 -6.05
CA ARG A 206 33.78 14.40 -6.20
C ARG A 206 32.33 14.18 -6.60
N ASP A 207 32.11 13.07 -7.29
CA ASP A 207 30.77 12.61 -7.60
C ASP A 207 29.99 12.34 -6.30
N ALA A 208 28.80 12.93 -6.20
CA ALA A 208 27.94 12.82 -5.03
C ALA A 208 26.81 11.80 -5.21
N ASN A 209 26.73 11.13 -6.37
CA ASN A 209 25.65 10.20 -6.72
C ASN A 209 25.54 9.08 -5.68
N ARG A 210 24.35 8.87 -5.10
CA ARG A 210 24.15 7.87 -4.04
C ARG A 210 22.68 7.54 -3.81
N PHE A 211 22.41 6.37 -3.27
CA PHE A 211 21.09 5.98 -2.73
C PHE A 211 21.25 5.26 -1.38
N GLY A 212 20.16 5.03 -0.66
CA GLY A 212 20.18 4.39 0.66
C GLY A 212 20.84 5.23 1.75
N HIS A 213 20.99 6.54 1.54
CA HIS A 213 21.56 7.47 2.49
C HIS A 213 20.48 8.08 3.39
N SER A 214 20.91 8.75 4.46
CA SER A 214 20.03 9.51 5.35
C SER A 214 20.30 11.00 5.20
N ALA A 215 19.26 11.81 5.42
CA ALA A 215 19.39 13.25 5.51
C ALA A 215 18.63 13.82 6.71
N VAL A 216 19.17 14.90 7.28
CA VAL A 216 18.58 15.61 8.42
C VAL A 216 18.74 17.11 8.24
N VAL A 217 17.84 17.88 8.85
CA VAL A 217 17.97 19.35 8.92
C VAL A 217 18.61 19.74 10.23
N LYS A 218 19.59 20.63 10.18
CA LYS A 218 20.14 21.31 11.35
C LYS A 218 20.51 22.74 10.98
N ASN A 219 20.08 23.71 11.79
CA ASN A 219 20.32 25.13 11.58
C ASN A 219 19.94 25.61 10.16
N GLY A 220 18.77 25.17 9.66
CA GLY A 220 18.29 25.52 8.32
C GLY A 220 19.06 24.91 7.15
N SER A 221 20.06 24.06 7.41
CA SER A 221 20.83 23.36 6.39
C SER A 221 20.50 21.86 6.36
N MET A 222 20.51 21.29 5.17
CA MET A 222 20.40 19.85 4.94
C MET A 222 21.77 19.20 5.09
N TYR A 223 21.85 18.12 5.85
CA TYR A 223 23.03 17.27 5.98
C TYR A 223 22.71 15.88 5.45
N VAL A 224 23.49 15.40 4.49
CA VAL A 224 23.38 14.05 3.91
C VAL A 224 24.57 13.23 4.35
N PHE A 225 24.35 12.01 4.81
CA PHE A 225 25.41 11.11 5.25
C PHE A 225 25.12 9.65 4.88
N GLY A 226 26.20 8.90 4.67
CA GLY A 226 26.12 7.50 4.26
C GLY A 226 25.67 7.32 2.81
N GLY A 227 25.08 6.16 2.54
CA GLY A 227 24.61 5.76 1.22
C GLY A 227 25.59 4.86 0.49
N PHE A 228 25.19 4.48 -0.72
CA PHE A 228 25.88 3.54 -1.57
C PHE A 228 25.99 4.07 -3.00
N SER A 229 27.17 3.93 -3.60
CA SER A 229 27.48 4.29 -5.00
C SER A 229 28.34 3.20 -5.68
N GLY A 230 28.15 1.95 -5.28
CA GLY A 230 29.08 0.83 -5.53
C GLY A 230 29.96 0.52 -4.32
N LEU A 231 30.18 1.50 -3.45
CA LEU A 231 30.82 1.36 -2.13
C LEU A 231 29.97 2.08 -1.08
N LEU A 232 30.08 1.64 0.17
CA LEU A 232 29.48 2.36 1.30
C LEU A 232 30.23 3.67 1.53
N LEU A 233 29.49 4.75 1.64
CA LEU A 233 30.02 6.10 1.80
C LEU A 233 30.06 6.49 3.27
N ASN A 234 31.05 7.30 3.64
CA ASN A 234 31.27 7.80 5.00
C ASN A 234 31.47 9.32 5.06
N ASP A 235 31.25 10.00 3.94
CA ASP A 235 31.28 11.46 3.86
C ASP A 235 29.97 12.09 4.35
N VAL A 236 30.04 13.39 4.63
CA VAL A 236 28.89 14.22 4.97
C VAL A 236 28.83 15.37 3.98
N LEU A 237 27.71 15.48 3.27
CA LEU A 237 27.41 16.62 2.41
C LEU A 237 26.51 17.60 3.16
N ALA A 238 26.74 18.89 2.97
CA ALA A 238 25.90 19.94 3.52
C ALA A 238 25.37 20.83 2.39
N TYR A 239 24.07 21.12 2.42
CA TYR A 239 23.44 22.12 1.57
C TYR A 239 22.79 23.18 2.46
N THR A 240 23.20 24.42 2.27
CA THR A 240 22.65 25.59 2.95
C THR A 240 21.88 26.43 1.93
N PRO A 241 20.54 26.47 2.01
CA PRO A 241 19.76 27.33 1.15
C PRO A 241 19.98 28.82 1.46
N PRO A 242 19.62 29.73 0.54
CA PRO A 242 19.61 31.16 0.82
C PRO A 242 18.65 31.51 1.96
N SER A 243 18.98 32.54 2.74
CA SER A 243 18.11 33.05 3.79
C SER A 243 17.10 34.05 3.22
N CYS A 244 15.81 33.90 3.53
CA CYS A 244 14.79 34.86 3.12
C CYS A 244 15.11 36.28 3.58
N LEU A 245 15.78 36.44 4.73
CA LEU A 245 16.18 37.74 5.28
C LEU A 245 17.22 38.47 4.39
N ALA A 246 17.83 37.79 3.42
CA ALA A 246 18.77 38.39 2.49
C ALA A 246 18.09 39.24 1.40
N PHE A 247 16.78 39.05 1.18
CA PHE A 247 16.02 39.76 0.15
C PHE A 247 15.36 41.01 0.77
N ALA A 248 15.76 42.18 0.26
CA ALA A 248 15.36 43.48 0.79
C ALA A 248 14.22 44.16 0.00
N ASP A 249 13.74 43.53 -1.06
CA ASP A 249 12.64 44.02 -1.87
C ASP A 249 11.58 42.92 -2.09
N PRO A 250 10.30 43.30 -2.31
CA PRO A 250 9.20 42.35 -2.43
C PRO A 250 9.35 41.38 -3.62
N ASP A 251 9.88 41.84 -4.74
CA ASP A 251 9.96 41.06 -5.98
C ASP A 251 11.05 39.99 -5.85
N ALA A 252 12.25 40.35 -5.40
CA ALA A 252 13.32 39.41 -5.11
C ALA A 252 12.95 38.44 -3.98
N CYS A 253 12.12 38.86 -3.02
CA CYS A 253 11.57 37.96 -2.01
C CYS A 253 10.63 36.91 -2.59
N ALA A 254 9.77 37.31 -3.54
CA ALA A 254 8.88 36.39 -4.25
C ALA A 254 9.67 35.40 -5.12
N ASP A 255 10.78 35.87 -5.70
CA ASP A 255 11.69 35.12 -6.58
C ASP A 255 12.84 34.42 -5.84
N ALA A 256 12.84 34.41 -4.50
CA ALA A 256 13.93 33.91 -3.66
C ALA A 256 14.29 32.43 -3.84
N GLY A 257 13.40 31.64 -4.46
CA GLY A 257 13.64 30.23 -4.77
C GLY A 257 14.62 30.02 -5.93
N PRO A 258 14.87 28.78 -6.35
CA PRO A 258 14.34 27.53 -5.80
C PRO A 258 15.10 27.06 -4.54
N GLY A 259 14.45 26.20 -3.75
CA GLY A 259 15.05 25.61 -2.53
C GLY A 259 14.60 26.27 -1.22
N VAL A 260 13.97 27.44 -1.29
CA VAL A 260 13.24 28.10 -0.20
C VAL A 260 11.98 28.76 -0.74
N ARG A 261 10.94 28.84 0.08
CA ARG A 261 9.75 29.65 -0.18
C ARG A 261 9.75 30.81 0.81
N CYS A 262 9.80 32.03 0.31
CA CYS A 262 9.79 33.25 1.10
C CYS A 262 8.51 34.06 0.83
N HIS A 263 8.13 34.91 1.78
CA HIS A 263 7.01 35.83 1.63
C HIS A 263 7.32 37.20 2.26
N TRP A 264 6.83 38.26 1.62
CA TRP A 264 7.05 39.63 2.07
C TRP A 264 6.02 40.02 3.14
N VAL A 265 6.50 40.37 4.34
CA VAL A 265 5.64 40.76 5.47
C VAL A 265 6.16 42.04 6.10
N ARG A 266 5.32 43.07 6.14
CA ARG A 266 5.57 44.31 6.89
C ARG A 266 6.98 44.90 6.62
N GLY A 267 7.40 44.92 5.37
CA GLY A 267 8.66 45.52 4.94
C GLY A 267 9.91 44.63 5.04
N HIS A 268 9.76 43.33 5.33
CA HIS A 268 10.87 42.38 5.37
C HIS A 268 10.47 41.05 4.72
N CYS A 269 11.45 40.34 4.15
CA CYS A 269 11.25 39.02 3.57
C CYS A 269 11.50 37.93 4.62
N VAL A 270 10.54 37.02 4.80
CA VAL A 270 10.58 35.94 5.81
C VAL A 270 10.26 34.58 5.19
N PRO A 271 10.75 33.47 5.77
CA PRO A 271 10.37 32.12 5.34
C PRO A 271 8.85 31.94 5.38
N TRP A 272 8.30 31.30 4.35
CA TRP A 272 6.90 30.92 4.35
C TRP A 272 6.66 29.77 5.31
N GLU A 273 5.67 29.95 6.17
CA GLU A 273 5.17 28.92 7.08
C GLU A 273 3.68 28.71 6.78
N PRO A 274 3.26 27.46 6.50
CA PRO A 274 1.85 27.15 6.29
C PRO A 274 1.04 27.41 7.57
N ARG A 275 -0.17 27.97 7.41
CA ARG A 275 -1.06 28.27 8.56
C ARG A 275 -2.05 27.13 8.79
N LEU A 276 -2.26 26.81 10.07
CA LEU A 276 -2.98 25.66 10.64
C LEU A 276 -4.39 25.29 10.13
N ALA A 277 -5.06 26.04 9.23
CA ALA A 277 -6.51 25.81 9.04
C ALA A 277 -7.16 26.04 7.67
N ALA A 278 -6.51 26.59 6.63
CA ALA A 278 -7.26 26.94 5.40
C ALA A 278 -6.43 27.10 4.12
N ASP A 279 -5.29 26.43 3.97
CA ASP A 279 -4.43 26.69 2.81
C ASP A 279 -4.88 25.85 1.60
N VAL A 280 -5.61 26.52 0.70
CA VAL A 280 -5.80 26.08 -0.69
C VAL A 280 -4.41 25.90 -1.30
N VAL A 281 -4.14 24.70 -1.80
CA VAL A 281 -2.95 24.41 -2.58
C VAL A 281 -3.41 24.26 -4.04
N PRO A 282 -2.90 25.07 -4.97
CA PRO A 282 -1.88 26.13 -4.79
C PRO A 282 -2.39 27.38 -4.06
N SER A 283 -1.49 28.06 -3.34
CA SER A 283 -1.80 29.32 -2.66
C SER A 283 -2.09 30.46 -3.66
N PRO A 284 -2.90 31.47 -3.29
CA PRO A 284 -3.33 32.53 -4.22
C PRO A 284 -2.21 33.37 -4.85
N PHE A 285 -1.05 33.43 -4.20
CA PHE A 285 0.12 34.16 -4.70
C PHE A 285 0.92 33.37 -5.74
N CYS A 286 0.60 32.09 -5.94
CA CYS A 286 1.31 31.25 -6.89
C CYS A 286 0.91 31.60 -8.33
N PRO A 287 1.81 31.37 -9.31
CA PRO A 287 1.48 31.60 -10.71
C PRO A 287 0.21 30.87 -11.13
N ILE A 288 -0.64 31.55 -11.91
CA ILE A 288 -1.84 30.93 -12.50
C ILE A 288 -1.39 29.77 -13.37
N ARG A 289 -2.01 28.61 -13.13
CA ARG A 289 -1.68 27.38 -13.85
C ARG A 289 -2.62 27.20 -15.04
N PRO A 290 -2.14 26.61 -16.14
CA PRO A 290 -3.02 26.15 -17.20
C PRO A 290 -3.99 25.09 -16.66
N GLU A 291 -5.20 25.07 -17.21
CA GLU A 291 -6.19 24.04 -16.91
C GLU A 291 -5.65 22.65 -17.26
N SER A 292 -6.06 21.65 -16.48
CA SER A 292 -5.73 20.26 -16.77
C SER A 292 -6.30 19.80 -18.09
N THR A 293 -5.55 18.96 -18.81
CA THR A 293 -6.09 18.24 -19.96
C THR A 293 -6.77 16.94 -19.50
N ASP A 294 -7.70 16.41 -20.30
CA ASP A 294 -8.33 15.12 -19.99
C ASP A 294 -7.30 13.99 -19.88
N GLU A 295 -6.22 14.04 -20.65
CA GLU A 295 -5.12 13.06 -20.62
C GLU A 295 -4.46 12.96 -19.25
N GLN A 296 -4.31 14.09 -18.56
CA GLN A 296 -3.75 14.14 -17.20
C GLN A 296 -4.70 13.50 -16.19
N CYS A 297 -6.02 13.58 -16.43
CA CYS A 297 -7.04 13.02 -15.56
C CYS A 297 -7.31 11.53 -15.85
N PHE A 298 -7.17 11.06 -17.09
CA PHE A 298 -7.43 9.67 -17.50
C PHE A 298 -6.58 8.63 -16.74
N ARG A 299 -5.47 9.06 -16.14
CA ARG A 299 -4.62 8.20 -15.32
C ARG A 299 -5.30 7.73 -14.02
N PHE A 300 -6.34 8.41 -13.56
CA PHE A 300 -7.10 8.03 -12.38
C PHE A 300 -8.26 7.12 -12.79
N SER A 301 -8.17 5.85 -12.40
CA SER A 301 -9.17 4.83 -12.71
C SER A 301 -10.30 4.74 -11.68
N ASP A 302 -10.26 5.54 -10.61
CA ASP A 302 -11.22 5.51 -9.53
C ASP A 302 -11.71 6.92 -9.12
N CYS A 303 -12.95 6.96 -8.63
CA CYS A 303 -13.63 8.21 -8.26
C CYS A 303 -12.86 9.01 -7.19
N ALA A 304 -12.30 8.34 -6.17
CA ALA A 304 -11.70 9.06 -5.05
C ALA A 304 -10.35 9.68 -5.45
N SER A 305 -9.48 8.96 -6.17
CA SER A 305 -8.25 9.54 -6.72
C SER A 305 -8.52 10.63 -7.74
N CYS A 306 -9.56 10.46 -8.57
CA CYS A 306 -9.97 11.46 -9.55
C CYS A 306 -10.45 12.77 -8.91
N THR A 307 -11.06 12.71 -7.73
CA THR A 307 -11.59 13.91 -7.06
C THR A 307 -10.67 14.45 -5.96
N ALA A 308 -9.74 13.62 -5.45
CA ALA A 308 -8.76 13.98 -4.44
C ALA A 308 -7.38 14.28 -5.04
N ASN A 309 -7.28 15.22 -5.98
CA ASN A 309 -6.00 15.63 -6.56
C ASN A 309 -5.93 17.14 -6.84
N THR A 310 -4.71 17.61 -7.09
CA THR A 310 -4.41 19.01 -7.46
C THR A 310 -4.45 19.27 -8.97
N TRP A 311 -4.82 18.27 -9.77
CA TRP A 311 -5.05 18.42 -11.20
C TRP A 311 -6.43 18.99 -11.53
N LEU A 312 -7.35 19.13 -10.55
CA LEU A 312 -8.71 19.64 -10.77
C LEU A 312 -9.51 18.76 -11.75
N CYS A 313 -9.49 17.45 -11.54
CA CYS A 313 -10.29 16.52 -12.33
C CYS A 313 -11.72 16.36 -11.78
N GLN A 314 -12.62 15.82 -12.60
CA GLN A 314 -13.98 15.43 -12.25
C GLN A 314 -14.25 13.98 -12.67
N TRP A 315 -15.04 13.27 -11.87
CA TRP A 315 -15.47 11.92 -12.17
C TRP A 315 -16.85 11.92 -12.82
N CYS A 316 -16.98 11.35 -14.01
CA CYS A 316 -18.23 11.30 -14.76
C CYS A 316 -19.00 9.99 -14.52
N GLU A 317 -20.32 10.05 -14.73
CA GLU A 317 -21.25 8.92 -14.65
C GLU A 317 -20.82 7.69 -15.47
N ASP A 318 -20.07 7.87 -16.56
CA ASP A 318 -19.54 6.80 -17.41
C ASP A 318 -18.22 6.19 -16.91
N ARG A 319 -17.89 6.38 -15.62
CA ARG A 319 -16.66 5.90 -14.93
C ARG A 319 -15.36 6.40 -15.56
N LYS A 320 -15.37 7.65 -16.04
CA LYS A 320 -14.17 8.31 -16.56
C LYS A 320 -13.78 9.49 -15.69
N CYS A 321 -12.48 9.62 -15.48
CA CYS A 321 -11.90 10.82 -14.91
C CYS A 321 -11.48 11.78 -16.03
N ILE A 322 -12.04 12.98 -16.06
CA ILE A 322 -11.73 14.01 -17.07
C ILE A 322 -11.41 15.35 -16.39
N SER A 323 -10.92 16.32 -17.15
CA SER A 323 -10.69 17.67 -16.61
C SER A 323 -12.00 18.31 -16.15
N ALA A 324 -11.97 19.07 -15.04
CA ALA A 324 -13.15 19.81 -14.58
C ALA A 324 -13.64 20.86 -15.59
N SER A 325 -12.79 21.32 -16.52
CA SER A 325 -13.20 22.22 -17.60
C SER A 325 -13.87 21.51 -18.78
N SER A 326 -13.75 20.19 -18.87
CA SER A 326 -14.46 19.37 -19.85
C SER A 326 -15.92 19.12 -19.45
N ASN A 327 -16.79 18.75 -20.40
CA ASN A 327 -18.18 18.41 -20.08
C ASN A 327 -18.37 16.89 -19.99
N CYS A 328 -18.89 16.39 -18.87
CA CYS A 328 -19.35 15.00 -18.79
C CYS A 328 -20.53 14.78 -19.76
N THR A 329 -20.34 13.91 -20.76
CA THR A 329 -21.41 13.52 -21.69
C THR A 329 -21.63 12.02 -21.64
N VAL A 330 -22.89 11.60 -21.48
CA VAL A 330 -23.29 10.20 -21.53
C VAL A 330 -23.97 9.94 -22.88
N LEU A 331 -23.55 8.88 -23.57
CA LEU A 331 -24.24 8.42 -24.79
C LEU A 331 -25.50 7.67 -24.36
N THR A 332 -26.68 8.21 -24.69
CA THR A 332 -27.93 7.44 -24.61
C THR A 332 -28.15 6.68 -25.91
N LEU A 333 -28.54 5.41 -25.82
CA LEU A 333 -29.00 4.65 -26.99
C LEU A 333 -30.50 4.93 -27.18
N GLU A 334 -30.95 5.16 -28.41
CA GLU A 334 -32.38 5.34 -28.73
C GLU A 334 -32.91 4.12 -29.49
N LEU A 335 -34.02 3.55 -29.01
CA LEU A 335 -34.77 2.49 -29.68
C LEU A 335 -35.46 3.05 -30.94
N ALA A 336 -35.22 2.43 -32.10
CA ALA A 336 -35.95 2.76 -33.32
C ALA A 336 -37.45 2.41 -33.14
N ARG A 337 -38.30 3.44 -33.06
CA ARG A 337 -39.76 3.38 -32.81
C ARG A 337 -40.46 2.24 -33.57
N GLN A 338 -41.31 1.50 -32.85
CA GLN A 338 -42.70 1.32 -33.28
C GLN A 338 -43.61 2.13 -32.34
N HIS A 339 -44.68 2.66 -32.92
CA HIS A 339 -45.58 3.67 -32.39
C HIS A 339 -45.95 3.50 -30.90
N VAL A 340 -45.41 4.38 -30.04
CA VAL A 340 -46.01 5.08 -28.88
C VAL A 340 -44.86 5.52 -27.94
N GLY A 341 -44.59 6.84 -27.88
CA GLY A 341 -43.72 7.47 -26.86
C GLY A 341 -42.21 7.18 -26.93
N ALA A 342 -41.36 8.18 -26.65
CA ALA A 342 -39.92 7.96 -26.49
C ALA A 342 -39.65 7.45 -25.07
N LEU A 343 -39.13 6.23 -24.94
CA LEU A 343 -38.58 5.72 -23.68
C LEU A 343 -37.05 5.83 -23.74
N ALA A 344 -36.48 6.70 -22.91
CA ALA A 344 -35.04 6.77 -22.68
C ALA A 344 -34.66 5.70 -21.65
N LEU A 345 -33.79 4.77 -22.03
CA LEU A 345 -33.22 3.76 -21.11
C LEU A 345 -31.73 4.05 -20.91
N ALA A 346 -31.29 4.03 -19.66
CA ALA A 346 -29.88 4.04 -19.26
C ALA A 346 -29.66 2.87 -18.29
N PRO A 347 -28.66 1.97 -18.46
CA PRO A 347 -27.77 1.64 -19.59
C PRO A 347 -28.38 0.54 -20.51
N PRO A 348 -27.72 0.07 -21.60
CA PRO A 348 -28.18 -1.14 -22.29
C PRO A 348 -28.05 -2.34 -21.34
N PRO A 349 -29.07 -3.20 -21.21
CA PRO A 349 -28.94 -4.44 -20.46
C PRO A 349 -27.81 -5.29 -21.06
N SER A 350 -26.95 -5.85 -20.23
CA SER A 350 -25.76 -6.65 -20.58
C SER A 350 -26.05 -7.96 -21.33
N MET A 351 -27.30 -8.16 -21.76
CA MET A 351 -27.86 -9.41 -22.29
C MET A 351 -28.46 -9.26 -23.69
N LEU A 352 -28.01 -8.25 -24.47
CA LEU A 352 -28.49 -8.06 -25.84
C LEU A 352 -27.54 -8.73 -26.84
N SER A 353 -28.10 -9.52 -27.76
CA SER A 353 -27.36 -10.10 -28.90
C SER A 353 -26.94 -9.02 -29.91
N GLU A 354 -25.94 -9.30 -30.77
CA GLU A 354 -25.52 -8.36 -31.83
C GLU A 354 -26.68 -7.89 -32.72
N HIS A 355 -27.66 -8.76 -32.97
CA HIS A 355 -28.86 -8.40 -33.71
C HIS A 355 -29.76 -7.40 -32.95
N GLN A 356 -29.88 -7.55 -31.63
CA GLN A 356 -30.62 -6.60 -30.80
C GLN A 356 -29.90 -5.25 -30.69
N LEU A 357 -28.56 -5.22 -30.62
CA LEU A 357 -27.76 -3.99 -30.69
C LEU A 357 -27.94 -3.25 -32.02
N SER A 358 -28.11 -3.99 -33.14
CA SER A 358 -28.32 -3.41 -34.47
C SER A 358 -29.64 -2.63 -34.63
N LEU A 359 -30.61 -2.81 -33.72
CA LEU A 359 -31.89 -2.11 -33.71
C LEU A 359 -31.84 -0.75 -32.99
N TRP A 360 -30.74 -0.46 -32.26
CA TRP A 360 -30.54 0.81 -31.57
C TRP A 360 -29.70 1.75 -32.42
N LYS A 361 -30.11 3.03 -32.51
CA LYS A 361 -29.26 4.07 -33.08
C LYS A 361 -28.46 4.73 -31.96
N HIS A 362 -27.26 5.23 -32.27
CA HIS A 362 -26.57 6.17 -31.38
C HIS A 362 -27.50 7.37 -31.14
N GLY A 363 -28.02 7.49 -29.92
CA GLY A 363 -28.90 8.58 -29.53
C GLY A 363 -28.11 9.84 -29.18
N ALA A 364 -28.85 10.90 -28.83
CA ALA A 364 -28.27 12.19 -28.47
C ALA A 364 -27.31 12.08 -27.27
N ARG A 365 -26.23 12.89 -27.24
CA ARG A 365 -25.39 13.02 -26.05
C ARG A 365 -26.13 13.86 -25.01
N ARG A 366 -26.41 13.31 -23.84
CA ARG A 366 -26.93 14.08 -22.70
C ARG A 366 -25.79 14.52 -21.79
N ARG A 367 -26.01 15.60 -21.04
CA ARG A 367 -25.11 15.99 -19.95
C ARG A 367 -25.20 14.93 -18.86
N GLY A 368 -24.07 14.29 -18.55
CA GLY A 368 -23.95 13.30 -17.50
C GLY A 368 -23.79 13.94 -16.13
N HIS A 369 -24.08 13.20 -15.07
CA HIS A 369 -23.72 13.64 -13.72
C HIS A 369 -22.19 13.65 -13.55
N SER A 370 -21.69 14.68 -12.85
CA SER A 370 -20.28 14.79 -12.47
C SER A 370 -20.13 14.83 -10.95
N ILE A 371 -19.02 14.26 -10.48
CA ILE A 371 -18.61 14.24 -9.08
C ILE A 371 -17.28 14.96 -8.98
N LEU A 372 -17.23 15.99 -8.15
CA LEU A 372 -16.03 16.77 -7.84
C LEU A 372 -15.56 16.56 -6.39
N ASP A 373 -16.47 16.10 -5.52
CA ASP A 373 -16.18 15.87 -4.11
C ASP A 373 -16.08 14.37 -3.82
N THR A 374 -14.93 13.98 -3.28
CA THR A 374 -14.60 12.64 -2.80
C THR A 374 -15.66 12.04 -1.88
N SER A 375 -16.35 12.86 -1.08
CA SER A 375 -17.38 12.40 -0.13
C SER A 375 -18.58 11.74 -0.82
N ARG A 376 -18.77 11.99 -2.12
CA ARG A 376 -19.86 11.45 -2.94
C ARG A 376 -19.48 10.18 -3.71
N CYS A 377 -18.25 9.68 -3.56
CA CYS A 377 -17.82 8.44 -4.19
C CYS A 377 -18.39 7.22 -3.42
N MET A 378 -19.14 6.37 -4.12
CA MET A 378 -19.97 5.30 -3.51
C MET A 378 -19.25 3.95 -3.30
N GLN A 379 -17.95 3.82 -3.62
CA GLN A 379 -17.25 2.53 -3.60
C GLN A 379 -16.01 2.55 -2.70
N LYS A 380 -16.15 2.11 -1.44
CA LYS A 380 -15.01 1.88 -0.54
C LYS A 380 -14.40 0.47 -0.70
N GLU A 381 -15.22 -0.54 -0.97
CA GLU A 381 -14.80 -1.95 -0.96
C GLU A 381 -13.96 -2.35 -2.19
N GLU A 382 -14.30 -1.82 -3.38
CA GLU A 382 -13.53 -2.07 -4.61
C GLU A 382 -12.11 -1.48 -4.54
N GLN A 383 -11.97 -0.32 -3.89
CA GLN A 383 -10.66 0.26 -3.59
C GLN A 383 -9.85 -0.59 -2.62
N GLU A 384 -10.46 -1.10 -1.55
CA GLU A 384 -9.73 -1.89 -0.55
C GLU A 384 -9.11 -3.16 -1.12
N CYS A 385 -9.83 -3.87 -2.00
CA CYS A 385 -9.30 -5.07 -2.65
C CYS A 385 -8.18 -4.75 -3.65
N SER A 386 -8.29 -3.63 -4.39
CA SER A 386 -7.26 -3.23 -5.36
C SER A 386 -5.88 -2.97 -4.73
N TYR A 387 -5.81 -2.70 -3.43
CA TYR A 387 -4.55 -2.53 -2.70
C TYR A 387 -3.83 -3.84 -2.38
N LEU A 388 -4.50 -4.98 -2.50
CA LEU A 388 -3.97 -6.28 -2.13
C LEU A 388 -3.18 -6.85 -3.31
N ALA A 389 -1.87 -6.64 -3.28
CA ALA A 389 -0.97 -6.91 -4.39
C ALA A 389 -0.64 -8.40 -4.63
N ASN A 390 -1.09 -9.32 -3.77
CA ASN A 390 -0.87 -10.76 -3.95
C ASN A 390 -2.07 -11.60 -3.49
N CYS A 391 -2.14 -12.84 -4.02
CA CYS A 391 -3.21 -13.81 -3.71
C CYS A 391 -3.39 -13.99 -2.20
N TRP A 392 -2.28 -14.15 -1.47
CA TRP A 392 -2.32 -14.40 -0.03
C TRP A 392 -3.04 -13.26 0.71
N SER A 393 -2.65 -12.01 0.48
CA SER A 393 -3.28 -10.85 1.09
C SER A 393 -4.72 -10.68 0.65
N CYS A 394 -5.01 -10.96 -0.63
CA CYS A 394 -6.36 -10.95 -1.18
C CYS A 394 -7.28 -11.95 -0.47
N SER A 395 -6.79 -13.18 -0.27
CA SER A 395 -7.55 -14.28 0.35
C SER A 395 -7.84 -14.07 1.84
N LEU A 396 -7.08 -13.22 2.52
CA LEU A 396 -7.34 -12.84 3.90
C LEU A 396 -8.52 -11.85 4.02
N SER A 397 -8.97 -11.27 2.91
CA SER A 397 -10.08 -10.32 2.88
C SER A 397 -11.35 -11.01 2.36
N LEU A 398 -12.37 -11.08 3.21
CA LEU A 398 -13.62 -11.81 2.93
C LEU A 398 -14.40 -11.26 1.73
N ASN A 399 -14.23 -9.97 1.43
CA ASN A 399 -14.92 -9.28 0.34
C ASN A 399 -14.11 -9.23 -0.96
N CYS A 400 -12.96 -9.91 -1.03
CA CYS A 400 -12.05 -9.85 -2.17
C CYS A 400 -11.82 -11.21 -2.81
N GLN A 401 -11.57 -11.22 -4.13
CA GLN A 401 -11.25 -12.40 -4.91
C GLN A 401 -10.02 -12.16 -5.78
N TRP A 402 -9.10 -13.11 -5.76
CA TRP A 402 -7.92 -13.10 -6.59
C TRP A 402 -8.21 -13.64 -7.99
N ASP A 403 -7.92 -12.87 -9.03
CA ASP A 403 -7.91 -13.32 -10.42
C ASP A 403 -6.49 -13.78 -10.81
N GLN A 404 -6.34 -15.08 -11.06
CA GLN A 404 -5.07 -15.65 -11.50
C GLN A 404 -4.66 -15.25 -12.93
N GLN A 405 -5.60 -14.93 -13.82
CA GLN A 405 -5.28 -14.54 -15.19
C GLN A 405 -4.71 -13.13 -15.23
N GLN A 406 -5.30 -12.21 -14.47
CA GLN A 406 -4.88 -10.81 -14.43
C GLN A 406 -3.81 -10.53 -13.35
N GLN A 407 -3.61 -11.46 -12.41
CA GLN A 407 -2.74 -11.27 -11.24
C GLN A 407 -3.16 -10.05 -10.40
N GLU A 408 -4.47 -9.89 -10.22
CA GLU A 408 -5.09 -8.76 -9.53
C GLU A 408 -6.14 -9.23 -8.53
N CYS A 409 -6.39 -8.40 -7.51
CA CYS A 409 -7.39 -8.64 -6.49
C CYS A 409 -8.57 -7.70 -6.72
N HIS A 410 -9.75 -8.29 -6.91
CA HIS A 410 -10.98 -7.54 -7.18
C HIS A 410 -11.94 -7.70 -6.01
N ALA A 411 -12.81 -6.71 -5.79
CA ALA A 411 -13.95 -6.93 -4.90
C ALA A 411 -14.84 -8.03 -5.47
N LEU A 412 -15.35 -8.88 -4.59
CA LEU A 412 -16.33 -9.88 -4.97
C LEU A 412 -17.52 -9.15 -5.63
N PRO A 413 -17.99 -9.63 -6.80
CA PRO A 413 -19.16 -9.04 -7.42
C PRO A 413 -20.32 -9.02 -6.41
N GLY A 414 -21.10 -7.93 -6.37
CA GLY A 414 -22.32 -7.82 -5.54
C GLY A 414 -23.38 -8.91 -5.83
N GLN A 415 -23.08 -9.89 -6.68
CA GLN A 415 -23.85 -11.10 -6.97
C GLN A 415 -23.71 -12.22 -5.94
N LEU A 416 -22.89 -12.09 -4.88
CA LEU A 416 -22.90 -13.05 -3.75
C LEU A 416 -24.30 -13.23 -3.14
N CYS A 417 -25.12 -12.18 -3.23
CA CYS A 417 -26.46 -12.12 -2.69
C CYS A 417 -27.57 -12.27 -3.75
N GLY A 418 -27.24 -12.35 -5.05
CA GLY A 418 -28.21 -12.30 -6.15
C GLY A 418 -28.87 -10.93 -6.33
N GLU A 419 -29.72 -10.79 -7.34
CA GLU A 419 -30.40 -9.51 -7.64
C GLU A 419 -31.33 -9.04 -6.52
N ASP A 420 -31.37 -7.73 -6.28
CA ASP A 420 -32.15 -7.04 -5.23
C ASP A 420 -31.78 -7.37 -3.77
N TRP A 421 -30.60 -7.93 -3.52
CA TRP A 421 -30.08 -8.15 -2.17
C TRP A 421 -28.79 -7.35 -1.94
N GLN A 422 -28.59 -6.89 -0.71
CA GLN A 422 -27.48 -6.05 -0.31
C GLN A 422 -26.57 -6.82 0.65
N HIS A 423 -25.28 -6.89 0.37
CA HIS A 423 -24.31 -7.62 1.18
C HIS A 423 -23.92 -6.79 2.41
N VAL A 424 -24.11 -7.33 3.61
CA VAL A 424 -23.87 -6.66 4.89
C VAL A 424 -23.26 -7.64 5.89
N GLY A 425 -21.93 -7.57 6.05
CA GLY A 425 -21.19 -8.54 6.88
C GLY A 425 -21.18 -9.93 6.24
N GLU A 426 -21.63 -10.95 6.96
CA GLU A 426 -21.76 -12.34 6.46
C GLU A 426 -23.18 -12.63 5.92
N ALA A 427 -24.02 -11.61 5.84
CA ALA A 427 -25.44 -11.74 5.52
C ALA A 427 -25.81 -10.89 4.30
N CYS A 428 -26.83 -11.33 3.58
CA CYS A 428 -27.47 -10.59 2.52
C CYS A 428 -28.82 -10.07 3.04
N LEU A 429 -29.02 -8.76 3.03
CA LEU A 429 -30.26 -8.11 3.48
C LEU A 429 -31.07 -7.58 2.29
N ARG A 430 -32.39 -7.68 2.38
CA ARG A 430 -33.32 -7.10 1.40
C ARG A 430 -34.50 -6.46 2.11
N ILE A 431 -34.78 -5.20 1.79
CA ILE A 431 -35.93 -4.47 2.31
C ILE A 431 -37.05 -4.50 1.27
N ASN A 432 -38.25 -4.91 1.69
CA ASN A 432 -39.45 -4.80 0.87
C ASN A 432 -40.43 -3.82 1.55
N ALA A 433 -41.10 -3.00 0.73
CA ALA A 433 -42.08 -2.02 1.16
C ALA A 433 -43.53 -2.56 1.21
N SER A 434 -43.75 -3.85 0.93
CA SER A 434 -45.07 -4.47 0.99
C SER A 434 -45.64 -4.46 2.40
N ARG A 435 -46.93 -4.14 2.50
CA ARG A 435 -47.64 -4.11 3.77
C ARG A 435 -48.21 -5.48 4.09
N GLU A 436 -47.60 -6.18 5.04
CA GLU A 436 -47.88 -7.58 5.34
C GLU A 436 -47.99 -7.84 6.85
N SER A 437 -48.63 -8.96 7.21
CA SER A 437 -48.53 -9.52 8.57
C SER A 437 -47.16 -10.15 8.81
N TYR A 438 -46.78 -10.39 10.05
CA TYR A 438 -45.48 -11.00 10.36
C TYR A 438 -45.33 -12.39 9.74
N ASP A 439 -46.36 -13.23 9.85
CA ASP A 439 -46.34 -14.60 9.32
C ASP A 439 -46.22 -14.61 7.79
N ASN A 440 -46.91 -13.69 7.11
CA ASN A 440 -46.76 -13.49 5.66
C ASN A 440 -45.38 -12.98 5.28
N ALA A 441 -44.82 -12.02 6.04
CA ALA A 441 -43.49 -11.50 5.82
C ALA A 441 -42.42 -12.61 5.99
N GLN A 442 -42.57 -13.48 6.99
CA GLN A 442 -41.71 -14.64 7.19
C GLN A 442 -41.81 -15.62 6.01
N HIS A 443 -43.02 -15.92 5.55
CA HIS A 443 -43.22 -16.77 4.37
C HIS A 443 -42.64 -16.14 3.09
N TYR A 444 -42.77 -14.82 2.93
CA TYR A 444 -42.20 -14.08 1.82
C TYR A 444 -40.66 -14.22 1.80
N CYS A 445 -39.99 -13.99 2.93
CA CYS A 445 -38.53 -14.16 3.01
C CYS A 445 -38.10 -15.60 2.75
N LYS A 446 -38.86 -16.59 3.23
CA LYS A 446 -38.64 -18.02 2.96
C LYS A 446 -38.73 -18.35 1.48
N ASN A 447 -39.70 -17.78 0.76
CA ASN A 447 -39.82 -17.96 -0.69
C ASN A 447 -38.63 -17.40 -1.47
N LEU A 448 -37.91 -16.41 -0.91
CA LEU A 448 -36.70 -15.86 -1.50
C LEU A 448 -35.41 -16.58 -1.07
N GLY A 449 -35.51 -17.72 -0.38
CA GLY A 449 -34.38 -18.50 0.10
C GLY A 449 -33.69 -17.92 1.35
N GLY A 450 -34.40 -17.12 2.14
CA GLY A 450 -33.92 -16.52 3.38
C GLY A 450 -34.92 -16.62 4.53
N ASN A 451 -34.71 -15.86 5.59
CA ASN A 451 -35.61 -15.69 6.73
C ASN A 451 -35.87 -14.20 6.96
N ILE A 452 -36.78 -13.87 7.86
CA ILE A 452 -36.91 -12.50 8.33
C ILE A 452 -35.67 -12.12 9.16
N ALA A 453 -35.16 -10.90 8.98
CA ALA A 453 -33.79 -10.55 9.37
C ALA A 453 -33.55 -10.49 10.88
N SER A 454 -32.43 -11.07 11.30
CA SER A 454 -31.88 -11.01 12.65
C SER A 454 -30.78 -9.94 12.71
N LEU A 455 -31.10 -8.76 13.25
CA LEU A 455 -30.20 -7.60 13.23
C LEU A 455 -29.26 -7.62 14.44
N VAL A 456 -28.29 -8.54 14.41
CA VAL A 456 -27.40 -8.84 15.55
C VAL A 456 -26.11 -8.01 15.58
N THR A 457 -25.74 -7.36 14.47
CA THR A 457 -24.53 -6.53 14.38
C THR A 457 -24.84 -5.04 14.17
N GLU A 458 -23.96 -4.16 14.67
CA GLU A 458 -24.06 -2.70 14.47
C GLU A 458 -24.08 -2.34 12.97
N LYS A 459 -23.24 -3.01 12.15
CA LYS A 459 -23.22 -2.81 10.69
C LYS A 459 -24.56 -3.10 10.01
N GLN A 460 -25.25 -4.16 10.42
CA GLN A 460 -26.59 -4.49 9.90
C GLN A 460 -27.62 -3.43 10.29
N VAL A 461 -27.56 -2.95 11.53
CA VAL A 461 -28.47 -1.90 12.02
C VAL A 461 -28.24 -0.59 11.27
N ASP A 462 -26.99 -0.13 11.16
CA ASP A 462 -26.63 1.11 10.48
C ASP A 462 -27.09 1.10 9.01
N PHE A 463 -26.80 0.00 8.30
CA PHE A 463 -27.24 -0.19 6.93
C PHE A 463 -28.76 -0.08 6.77
N VAL A 464 -29.53 -0.76 7.63
CA VAL A 464 -31.00 -0.72 7.59
C VAL A 464 -31.52 0.69 7.85
N LEU A 465 -30.97 1.40 8.84
CA LEU A 465 -31.40 2.76 9.17
C LEU A 465 -31.09 3.76 8.04
N GLU A 466 -29.93 3.63 7.40
CA GLU A 466 -29.56 4.43 6.23
C GLU A 466 -30.51 4.18 5.04
N GLU A 467 -30.82 2.91 4.73
CA GLU A 467 -31.76 2.59 3.66
C GLU A 467 -33.18 3.10 3.95
N LEU A 468 -33.68 2.92 5.17
CA LEU A 468 -34.99 3.47 5.56
C LEU A 468 -35.02 5.00 5.46
N HIS A 469 -33.91 5.68 5.74
CA HIS A 469 -33.81 7.12 5.53
C HIS A 469 -33.90 7.50 4.04
N LYS A 470 -33.30 6.73 3.13
CA LYS A 470 -33.43 6.95 1.67
C LYS A 470 -34.88 6.82 1.21
N TYR A 471 -35.62 5.82 1.70
CA TYR A 471 -37.06 5.71 1.42
C TYR A 471 -37.84 6.91 1.94
N HIS A 472 -37.51 7.39 3.14
CA HIS A 472 -38.15 8.57 3.73
C HIS A 472 -37.92 9.84 2.87
N LEU A 473 -36.69 10.03 2.37
CA LEU A 473 -36.36 11.12 1.45
C LEU A 473 -37.13 11.03 0.11
N GLN A 474 -37.54 9.82 -0.29
CA GLN A 474 -38.39 9.56 -1.45
C GLN A 474 -39.89 9.67 -1.14
N GLY A 475 -40.26 10.12 0.05
CA GLY A 475 -41.66 10.28 0.48
C GLY A 475 -42.34 8.99 0.95
N LYS A 476 -41.58 7.90 1.15
CA LYS A 476 -42.09 6.61 1.66
C LYS A 476 -41.60 6.38 3.09
N THR A 477 -42.52 6.40 4.05
CA THR A 477 -42.17 6.06 5.44
C THR A 477 -42.43 4.58 5.67
N LEU A 478 -41.38 3.81 5.91
CA LEU A 478 -41.44 2.37 6.18
C LEU A 478 -41.23 2.10 7.67
N SER A 479 -41.96 1.11 8.18
CA SER A 479 -41.85 0.60 9.55
C SER A 479 -41.77 -0.93 9.50
N PRO A 480 -40.64 -1.48 9.01
CA PRO A 480 -40.60 -2.85 8.57
C PRO A 480 -40.56 -3.85 9.73
N TRP A 481 -41.13 -5.03 9.50
CA TRP A 481 -40.94 -6.18 10.38
C TRP A 481 -39.48 -6.61 10.45
N VAL A 482 -39.03 -6.96 11.65
CA VAL A 482 -37.73 -7.59 11.93
C VAL A 482 -37.95 -8.92 12.64
N GLY A 483 -37.00 -9.84 12.54
CA GLY A 483 -37.12 -11.21 13.05
C GLY A 483 -37.06 -11.35 14.56
N LEU A 484 -37.50 -10.35 15.33
CA LEU A 484 -37.45 -10.35 16.79
C LEU A 484 -38.83 -10.73 17.35
N ARG A 485 -38.89 -11.83 18.10
CA ARG A 485 -40.14 -12.40 18.63
C ARG A 485 -40.07 -12.66 20.13
N LYS A 486 -41.21 -12.54 20.81
CA LYS A 486 -41.36 -12.88 22.23
C LYS A 486 -41.34 -14.41 22.38
N ILE A 487 -40.33 -14.92 23.09
CA ILE A 487 -40.13 -16.37 23.34
C ILE A 487 -40.84 -16.80 24.62
N ASN A 488 -40.80 -15.97 25.67
CA ASN A 488 -41.52 -16.19 26.92
C ASN A 488 -41.98 -14.85 27.52
N VAL A 489 -42.58 -14.87 28.72
CA VAL A 489 -43.18 -13.69 29.38
C VAL A 489 -42.20 -12.51 29.48
N SER A 490 -40.89 -12.75 29.58
CA SER A 490 -39.86 -11.74 29.80
C SER A 490 -38.71 -11.71 28.77
N TYR A 491 -38.74 -12.56 27.75
CA TYR A 491 -37.59 -12.77 26.86
C TYR A 491 -37.97 -12.67 25.39
N TRP A 492 -37.17 -11.88 24.67
CA TRP A 492 -37.23 -11.73 23.22
C TRP A 492 -35.99 -12.36 22.60
N GLY A 493 -36.16 -13.01 21.45
CA GLY A 493 -35.05 -13.56 20.70
C GLY A 493 -35.27 -13.41 19.21
N TRP A 494 -34.15 -13.45 18.50
CA TRP A 494 -34.11 -13.35 17.06
C TRP A 494 -34.48 -14.68 16.40
N GLU A 495 -34.86 -14.63 15.13
CA GLU A 495 -35.27 -15.79 14.33
C GLU A 495 -34.11 -16.78 14.15
N ASP A 496 -32.85 -16.32 14.20
CA ASP A 496 -31.64 -17.14 14.20
C ASP A 496 -31.36 -17.84 15.55
N SER A 497 -32.29 -17.76 16.50
CA SER A 497 -32.21 -18.26 17.88
C SER A 497 -31.22 -17.54 18.80
N SER A 498 -30.62 -16.44 18.35
CA SER A 498 -29.74 -15.62 19.19
C SER A 498 -30.53 -14.79 20.22
N PRO A 499 -29.93 -14.52 21.40
CA PRO A 499 -30.52 -13.66 22.41
C PRO A 499 -30.73 -12.24 21.88
N PHE A 500 -31.80 -11.55 22.29
CA PHE A 500 -31.88 -10.09 22.17
C PHE A 500 -30.91 -9.43 23.16
N ALA A 501 -29.64 -9.44 22.80
CA ALA A 501 -28.55 -8.83 23.52
C ALA A 501 -27.51 -8.38 22.48
N ASN A 502 -26.74 -7.33 22.78
CA ASN A 502 -25.61 -6.91 21.96
C ASN A 502 -25.97 -6.26 20.59
N THR A 503 -27.05 -5.47 20.53
CA THR A 503 -27.44 -4.70 19.32
C THR A 503 -27.59 -3.20 19.64
N SER A 504 -27.44 -2.34 18.63
CA SER A 504 -27.66 -0.89 18.75
C SER A 504 -29.15 -0.50 18.85
N LEU A 505 -30.04 -1.46 18.60
CA LEU A 505 -31.50 -1.29 18.66
C LEU A 505 -31.99 -1.30 20.10
N ARG A 506 -32.98 -0.44 20.40
CA ARG A 506 -33.57 -0.32 21.73
C ARG A 506 -35.09 -0.27 21.65
N TRP A 507 -35.76 -0.83 22.65
CA TRP A 507 -37.20 -0.63 22.83
C TRP A 507 -37.49 0.86 23.07
N LEU A 508 -38.53 1.38 22.43
CA LEU A 508 -39.00 2.73 22.70
C LEU A 508 -39.61 2.84 24.11
N PRO A 509 -39.68 4.05 24.70
CA PRO A 509 -40.28 4.23 26.02
C PRO A 509 -41.71 3.68 26.07
N GLY A 510 -41.98 2.77 27.03
CA GLY A 510 -43.28 2.11 27.17
C GLY A 510 -43.45 0.80 26.40
N GLU A 511 -42.41 0.35 25.69
CA GLU A 511 -42.36 -0.93 24.98
C GLU A 511 -41.35 -1.89 25.65
N PRO A 512 -41.48 -3.21 25.46
CA PRO A 512 -42.49 -3.91 24.66
C PRO A 512 -43.88 -3.91 25.30
N SER A 513 -44.92 -3.62 24.52
CA SER A 513 -46.32 -3.72 24.96
C SER A 513 -46.75 -5.18 25.21
N ASP A 514 -47.60 -5.40 26.22
CA ASP A 514 -48.11 -6.75 26.55
C ASP A 514 -49.02 -7.36 25.47
N SER A 515 -49.51 -6.54 24.54
CA SER A 515 -50.31 -6.95 23.39
C SER A 515 -49.49 -7.47 22.20
N GLY A 516 -48.18 -7.26 22.18
CA GLY A 516 -47.34 -7.59 21.03
C GLY A 516 -46.44 -8.82 21.24
N PHE A 517 -46.39 -9.67 20.21
CA PHE A 517 -45.52 -10.86 20.19
C PHE A 517 -44.40 -10.76 19.15
N CYS A 518 -44.50 -9.83 18.21
CA CYS A 518 -43.56 -9.60 17.11
C CYS A 518 -43.10 -8.13 17.10
N ALA A 519 -41.83 -7.87 16.76
CA ALA A 519 -41.27 -6.53 16.75
C ALA A 519 -41.09 -5.96 15.35
N TYR A 520 -41.28 -4.65 15.22
CA TYR A 520 -41.00 -3.89 14.02
C TYR A 520 -40.19 -2.63 14.35
N LEU A 521 -39.51 -2.07 13.35
CA LEU A 521 -38.77 -0.83 13.50
C LEU A 521 -39.70 0.37 13.35
N GLU A 522 -39.70 1.27 14.34
CA GLU A 522 -40.44 2.53 14.27
C GLU A 522 -39.49 3.72 14.19
N ARG A 523 -39.60 4.48 13.07
CA ARG A 523 -38.81 5.67 12.72
C ARG A 523 -37.30 5.39 12.53
N ALA A 524 -36.83 5.57 11.29
CA ALA A 524 -35.42 5.43 10.87
C ALA A 524 -34.40 6.26 11.68
N HIS A 525 -34.83 7.28 12.44
CA HIS A 525 -33.94 8.18 13.18
C HIS A 525 -33.67 7.78 14.64
N ALA A 526 -34.35 6.76 15.19
CA ALA A 526 -34.27 6.46 16.62
C ALA A 526 -33.79 5.04 16.97
N ALA A 527 -33.43 4.20 15.99
CA ALA A 527 -33.07 2.79 16.21
C ALA A 527 -34.09 2.06 17.13
N GLY A 528 -35.36 2.46 17.03
CA GLY A 528 -36.41 2.18 18.00
C GLY A 528 -37.25 0.97 17.61
N LEU A 529 -37.44 0.04 18.54
CA LEU A 529 -38.29 -1.13 18.40
C LEU A 529 -39.63 -0.94 19.11
N LYS A 530 -40.70 -1.48 18.52
CA LYS A 530 -42.03 -1.61 19.15
C LYS A 530 -42.62 -2.98 18.90
N ALA A 531 -43.47 -3.42 19.81
CA ALA A 531 -44.16 -4.70 19.73
C ALA A 531 -45.57 -4.51 19.16
N ASN A 532 -46.01 -5.45 18.32
CA ASN A 532 -47.37 -5.51 17.79
C ASN A 532 -47.85 -6.98 17.73
N PRO A 533 -49.16 -7.27 17.70
CA PRO A 533 -49.63 -8.62 17.38
C PRO A 533 -49.07 -9.05 16.03
N CYS A 534 -48.58 -10.28 15.93
CA CYS A 534 -48.00 -10.81 14.69
C CYS A 534 -49.00 -10.85 13.51
N THR A 535 -50.30 -10.82 13.84
CA THR A 535 -51.41 -10.77 12.87
C THR A 535 -51.70 -9.36 12.35
N ALA A 536 -51.18 -8.31 12.99
CA ALA A 536 -51.35 -6.94 12.51
C ALA A 536 -50.48 -6.68 11.26
N PRO A 537 -50.89 -5.78 10.36
CA PRO A 537 -50.05 -5.39 9.22
C PRO A 537 -49.00 -4.36 9.64
N ALA A 538 -47.79 -4.45 9.09
CA ALA A 538 -46.76 -3.40 9.17
C ALA A 538 -46.25 -3.01 7.77
N ASP A 539 -45.77 -1.78 7.64
CA ASP A 539 -45.33 -1.20 6.37
C ASP A 539 -43.87 -1.58 6.08
N GLY A 540 -43.72 -2.77 5.51
CA GLY A 540 -42.46 -3.32 5.04
C GLY A 540 -41.96 -4.52 5.84
N LEU A 541 -40.91 -5.14 5.34
CA LEU A 541 -40.21 -6.24 5.98
C LEU A 541 -38.75 -6.29 5.55
N ILE A 542 -37.91 -6.88 6.39
CA ILE A 542 -36.49 -7.09 6.11
C ILE A 542 -36.22 -8.57 6.03
N CYS A 543 -35.76 -9.05 4.89
CA CYS A 543 -35.29 -10.41 4.70
C CYS A 543 -33.78 -10.50 4.84
N GLU A 544 -33.32 -11.64 5.33
CA GLU A 544 -31.92 -12.01 5.48
C GLU A 544 -31.68 -13.39 4.91
N LYS A 545 -30.55 -13.59 4.24
CA LYS A 545 -30.02 -14.93 3.93
C LYS A 545 -28.50 -14.93 4.12
N PRO A 546 -27.88 -16.07 4.41
CA PRO A 546 -26.42 -16.14 4.46
C PRO A 546 -25.86 -15.72 3.10
N ALA A 547 -24.80 -14.92 3.11
CA ALA A 547 -24.00 -14.73 1.90
C ALA A 547 -23.48 -16.10 1.45
N LEU A 548 -23.48 -16.37 0.14
CA LEU A 548 -22.80 -17.56 -0.38
C LEU A 548 -21.36 -17.49 0.14
N SER A 549 -20.94 -18.53 0.88
CA SER A 549 -19.66 -18.45 1.57
C SER A 549 -18.55 -18.17 0.56
N ALA A 550 -17.85 -17.04 0.74
CA ALA A 550 -16.62 -16.75 0.02
C ALA A 550 -15.65 -17.94 0.13
N GLN A 551 -15.72 -18.73 1.20
CA GLN A 551 -14.95 -19.97 1.38
C GLN A 551 -15.24 -21.07 0.33
N SER A 552 -16.46 -21.14 -0.23
CA SER A 552 -16.80 -22.13 -1.27
C SER A 552 -16.32 -21.72 -2.67
N LEU A 553 -16.10 -20.42 -2.91
CA LEU A 553 -15.61 -19.85 -4.19
C LEU A 553 -14.13 -19.42 -4.14
N SER A 554 -13.58 -19.11 -2.95
CA SER A 554 -12.20 -18.66 -2.71
C SER A 554 -11.27 -19.76 -2.20
N SER A 555 -11.74 -21.00 -2.00
CA SER A 555 -10.89 -22.16 -1.69
C SER A 555 -10.01 -22.63 -2.87
N ARG A 556 -9.74 -21.77 -3.86
CA ARG A 556 -8.57 -21.94 -4.72
C ARG A 556 -7.35 -21.54 -3.93
N SER A 557 -6.64 -22.55 -3.42
CA SER A 557 -5.42 -22.49 -2.63
C SER A 557 -4.42 -21.43 -3.13
N CYS A 558 -4.39 -20.26 -2.49
CA CYS A 558 -3.25 -19.36 -2.64
C CYS A 558 -1.99 -20.11 -2.21
N ARG A 559 -0.95 -20.02 -3.03
CA ARG A 559 0.32 -20.70 -2.76
C ARG A 559 0.98 -20.11 -1.53
N THR A 560 1.75 -20.93 -0.83
CA THR A 560 2.64 -20.48 0.25
C THR A 560 3.60 -19.41 -0.29
N PRO A 561 3.68 -18.22 0.34
CA PRO A 561 4.58 -17.14 -0.05
C PRO A 561 6.03 -17.60 -0.18
N CYS A 562 6.78 -17.07 -1.15
CA CYS A 562 8.17 -17.47 -1.41
C CYS A 562 9.02 -17.38 -0.14
N ALA A 563 8.85 -16.33 0.66
CA ALA A 563 9.63 -16.11 1.89
C ALA A 563 9.43 -17.17 2.99
N GLN A 564 8.36 -17.98 2.91
CA GLN A 564 8.17 -19.11 3.84
C GLN A 564 8.83 -20.40 3.34
N ARG A 565 9.39 -20.41 2.12
CA ARG A 565 10.10 -21.54 1.54
C ARG A 565 11.58 -21.46 1.93
N SER A 566 12.01 -22.38 2.78
CA SER A 566 13.35 -22.35 3.39
C SER A 566 14.41 -23.18 2.67
N SER A 567 14.11 -23.75 1.51
CA SER A 567 15.06 -24.54 0.72
C SER A 567 14.92 -24.24 -0.76
N CYS A 568 16.02 -24.37 -1.51
CA CYS A 568 16.01 -24.19 -2.95
C CYS A 568 14.94 -25.07 -3.61
N ALA A 569 14.93 -26.37 -3.29
CA ALA A 569 13.99 -27.31 -3.90
C ALA A 569 12.52 -26.89 -3.67
N ASN A 570 12.16 -26.42 -2.47
CA ASN A 570 10.81 -25.93 -2.23
C ASN A 570 10.56 -24.60 -2.96
N CYS A 571 11.56 -23.72 -3.01
CA CYS A 571 11.50 -22.44 -3.70
C CYS A 571 11.21 -22.61 -5.20
N THR A 572 11.95 -23.49 -5.88
CA THR A 572 11.90 -23.69 -7.34
C THR A 572 10.90 -24.76 -7.79
N SER A 573 10.27 -25.49 -6.86
CA SER A 573 9.34 -26.60 -7.15
C SER A 573 8.13 -26.25 -8.04
N GLN A 574 7.77 -24.96 -8.20
CA GLN A 574 6.53 -24.54 -8.86
C GLN A 574 6.69 -23.35 -9.82
N GLY A 575 7.76 -23.33 -10.63
CA GLY A 575 7.93 -22.36 -11.72
C GLY A 575 8.54 -21.01 -11.31
N THR A 576 8.55 -20.06 -12.25
CA THR A 576 9.38 -18.83 -12.26
C THR A 576 8.94 -17.71 -11.31
N GLU A 577 7.90 -17.91 -10.49
CA GLU A 577 7.37 -16.87 -9.60
C GLU A 577 8.30 -16.56 -8.42
N CYS A 578 8.99 -17.58 -7.92
CA CYS A 578 9.96 -17.45 -6.84
C CYS A 578 11.40 -17.60 -7.36
N MET A 579 12.33 -16.93 -6.69
CA MET A 579 13.76 -17.00 -6.97
C MET A 579 14.52 -17.39 -5.71
N TRP A 580 15.32 -18.44 -5.80
CA TRP A 580 16.19 -18.88 -4.73
C TRP A 580 17.54 -18.19 -4.84
N CYS A 581 17.93 -17.47 -3.80
CA CYS A 581 19.26 -16.89 -3.67
C CYS A 581 20.11 -17.76 -2.74
N SER A 582 21.08 -18.48 -3.30
CA SER A 582 21.96 -19.37 -2.53
C SER A 582 22.83 -18.60 -1.53
N SER A 583 23.39 -17.46 -1.94
CA SER A 583 24.33 -16.69 -1.10
C SER A 583 23.70 -16.16 0.18
N THR A 584 22.39 -15.91 0.15
CA THR A 584 21.61 -15.47 1.31
C THR A 584 20.72 -16.57 1.89
N GLN A 585 20.69 -17.75 1.27
CA GLN A 585 19.82 -18.89 1.60
C GLN A 585 18.33 -18.51 1.70
N ARG A 586 17.84 -17.73 0.73
CA ARG A 586 16.49 -17.15 0.77
C ARG A 586 15.73 -17.35 -0.52
N CYS A 587 14.44 -17.62 -0.36
CA CYS A 587 13.48 -17.62 -1.44
C CYS A 587 12.72 -16.28 -1.45
N VAL A 588 12.79 -15.55 -2.56
CA VAL A 588 12.11 -14.26 -2.73
C VAL A 588 11.14 -14.32 -3.91
N ASP A 589 10.13 -13.46 -3.89
CA ASP A 589 9.29 -13.27 -5.06
C ASP A 589 10.12 -12.62 -6.19
N SER A 590 9.97 -13.12 -7.41
CA SER A 590 10.68 -12.60 -8.59
C SER A 590 10.43 -11.11 -8.80
N SER A 591 9.22 -10.64 -8.51
CA SER A 591 8.85 -9.22 -8.59
C SER A 591 9.43 -8.34 -7.50
N ALA A 592 9.89 -8.95 -6.40
CA ALA A 592 10.46 -8.26 -5.26
C ALA A 592 12.00 -8.34 -5.21
N TYR A 593 12.64 -8.88 -6.24
CA TYR A 593 14.10 -9.04 -6.27
C TYR A 593 14.86 -7.74 -6.07
N VAL A 594 14.51 -6.71 -6.86
CA VAL A 594 15.16 -5.39 -6.87
C VAL A 594 15.13 -4.74 -5.48
N ILE A 595 14.03 -4.92 -4.73
CA ILE A 595 13.86 -4.35 -3.39
C ILE A 595 14.35 -5.26 -2.27
N SER A 596 14.46 -6.57 -2.51
CA SER A 596 15.00 -7.54 -1.54
C SER A 596 16.53 -7.48 -1.48
N PHE A 597 17.16 -7.12 -2.60
CA PHE A 597 18.61 -7.02 -2.76
C PHE A 597 19.05 -5.70 -3.41
N PRO A 598 18.69 -4.53 -2.83
CA PRO A 598 18.92 -3.22 -3.45
C PRO A 598 20.39 -2.85 -3.57
N TYR A 599 21.29 -3.57 -2.89
CA TYR A 599 22.75 -3.36 -2.93
C TYR A 599 23.48 -4.54 -3.60
N GLY A 600 22.77 -5.39 -4.36
CA GLY A 600 23.37 -6.54 -5.04
C GLY A 600 23.80 -7.65 -4.07
N GLN A 601 23.11 -7.80 -2.94
CA GLN A 601 23.48 -8.81 -1.94
C GLN A 601 23.23 -10.25 -2.40
N CYS A 602 22.42 -10.45 -3.44
CA CYS A 602 22.22 -11.75 -4.06
C CYS A 602 23.12 -11.87 -5.29
N LEU A 603 24.16 -12.69 -5.21
CA LEU A 603 25.15 -12.84 -6.27
C LEU A 603 24.63 -13.65 -7.47
N GLU A 604 23.75 -14.60 -7.22
CA GLU A 604 23.08 -15.43 -8.23
C GLU A 604 21.73 -15.93 -7.68
N TRP A 605 20.78 -16.15 -8.59
CA TRP A 605 19.48 -16.73 -8.28
C TRP A 605 19.12 -17.90 -9.19
N GLN A 606 18.38 -18.86 -8.63
CA GLN A 606 17.90 -20.06 -9.30
C GLN A 606 16.37 -20.07 -9.31
N THR A 607 15.76 -20.44 -10.44
CA THR A 607 14.30 -20.55 -10.59
C THR A 607 13.81 -21.96 -10.91
N GLN A 608 14.73 -22.89 -11.23
CA GLN A 608 14.40 -24.26 -11.61
C GLN A 608 15.38 -25.25 -10.95
N ASP A 609 16.64 -25.30 -11.44
CA ASP A 609 17.62 -26.30 -11.01
C ASP A 609 18.41 -25.87 -9.78
N CYS A 610 18.21 -26.60 -8.69
CA CYS A 610 18.94 -26.45 -7.44
C CYS A 610 20.25 -27.24 -7.47
N THR A 611 21.22 -26.80 -8.25
CA THR A 611 22.57 -27.37 -8.16
C THR A 611 23.28 -26.74 -6.97
N ALA A 612 23.40 -27.50 -5.87
CA ALA A 612 24.33 -27.17 -4.80
C ALA A 612 25.74 -27.47 -5.32
N GLN A 613 26.42 -26.46 -5.89
CA GLN A 613 27.77 -26.66 -6.38
C GLN A 613 28.76 -26.52 -5.23
N ASN A 614 29.39 -27.63 -4.86
CA ASN A 614 30.41 -27.69 -3.83
C ASN A 614 31.74 -27.14 -4.40
N CYS A 615 32.19 -26.00 -3.88
CA CYS A 615 33.40 -25.33 -4.33
C CYS A 615 34.62 -26.26 -4.31
N SER A 616 34.71 -27.16 -3.33
CA SER A 616 35.83 -28.10 -3.18
C SER A 616 36.02 -29.07 -4.36
N GLY A 617 35.03 -29.20 -5.24
CA GLY A 617 35.09 -30.04 -6.43
C GLY A 617 35.84 -29.41 -7.61
N LEU A 618 36.05 -28.09 -7.58
CA LEU A 618 36.62 -27.31 -8.69
C LEU A 618 38.14 -27.25 -8.56
N ARG A 619 38.83 -27.63 -9.63
CA ARG A 619 40.30 -27.85 -9.63
C ARG A 619 41.09 -26.77 -10.33
N THR A 620 40.44 -25.81 -10.97
CA THR A 620 41.08 -24.68 -11.64
C THR A 620 40.53 -23.37 -11.08
N CYS A 621 41.36 -22.33 -11.10
CA CYS A 621 40.92 -21.01 -10.67
C CYS A 621 39.79 -20.47 -11.56
N GLY A 622 39.84 -20.69 -12.87
CA GLY A 622 38.78 -20.24 -13.80
C GLY A 622 37.43 -20.90 -13.51
N ASP A 623 37.41 -22.23 -13.31
CA ASP A 623 36.17 -22.94 -12.97
C ASP A 623 35.67 -22.54 -11.58
N CYS A 624 36.58 -22.28 -10.64
CA CYS A 624 36.27 -21.83 -9.29
C CYS A 624 35.63 -20.44 -9.27
N LEU A 625 36.26 -19.45 -9.92
CA LEU A 625 35.76 -18.07 -9.97
C LEU A 625 34.58 -17.90 -10.93
N GLY A 626 34.35 -18.89 -11.81
CA GLY A 626 33.10 -19.01 -12.56
C GLY A 626 31.89 -19.31 -11.67
N GLN A 627 32.10 -19.76 -10.42
CA GLN A 627 31.05 -19.96 -9.42
C GLN A 627 31.03 -18.79 -8.43
N VAL A 628 29.87 -18.17 -8.25
CA VAL A 628 29.74 -16.92 -7.49
C VAL A 628 29.93 -17.06 -5.97
N GLU A 629 29.85 -18.29 -5.43
CA GLU A 629 30.02 -18.58 -3.99
C GLU A 629 31.41 -19.13 -3.65
N CYS A 630 32.28 -19.25 -4.66
CA CYS A 630 33.57 -19.86 -4.52
C CYS A 630 34.68 -18.84 -4.68
N GLY A 631 35.75 -19.01 -3.92
CA GLY A 631 37.00 -18.30 -4.16
C GLY A 631 38.18 -19.25 -4.16
N TRP A 632 39.22 -18.81 -4.86
CA TRP A 632 40.42 -19.57 -5.08
C TRP A 632 41.50 -19.12 -4.10
N CYS A 633 41.93 -20.04 -3.24
CA CYS A 633 43.11 -19.84 -2.41
C CYS A 633 44.33 -20.38 -3.17
N GLY A 634 45.08 -19.48 -3.81
CA GLY A 634 46.32 -19.80 -4.50
C GLY A 634 47.44 -20.12 -3.51
N ASP A 635 48.21 -21.16 -3.81
CA ASP A 635 49.38 -21.51 -3.01
C ASP A 635 50.55 -20.52 -3.27
N PRO A 636 51.55 -20.47 -2.39
CA PRO A 636 52.67 -19.52 -2.51
C PRO A 636 53.64 -19.83 -3.66
N SER A 637 53.34 -20.83 -4.51
CA SER A 637 54.30 -21.35 -5.48
C SER A 637 54.24 -20.69 -6.86
N ASP A 638 53.30 -19.76 -7.09
CA ASP A 638 53.04 -19.10 -8.39
C ASP A 638 52.83 -20.07 -9.56
N THR A 639 52.52 -21.35 -9.28
CA THR A 639 52.26 -22.37 -10.30
C THR A 639 50.81 -22.40 -10.80
N GLY A 640 49.97 -21.46 -10.33
CA GLY A 640 48.52 -21.45 -10.57
C GLY A 640 47.75 -22.52 -9.79
N LYS A 641 48.42 -23.25 -8.89
CA LYS A 641 47.80 -24.25 -8.00
C LYS A 641 47.15 -23.58 -6.80
N GLY A 642 46.08 -24.20 -6.32
CA GLY A 642 45.29 -23.67 -5.22
C GLY A 642 44.11 -24.57 -4.90
N VAL A 643 43.32 -24.12 -3.93
CA VAL A 643 42.12 -24.82 -3.49
C VAL A 643 40.93 -23.90 -3.66
N CYS A 644 39.92 -24.40 -4.35
CA CYS A 644 38.62 -23.75 -4.43
C CYS A 644 37.80 -24.06 -3.17
N MET A 645 37.25 -23.04 -2.54
CA MET A 645 36.42 -23.18 -1.34
C MET A 645 35.38 -22.08 -1.29
N GLU A 646 34.35 -22.27 -0.48
CA GLU A 646 33.31 -21.28 -0.26
C GLU A 646 33.94 -19.99 0.27
N GLY A 647 33.51 -18.85 -0.26
CA GLY A 647 34.15 -17.59 0.05
C GLY A 647 33.43 -16.37 -0.49
N SER A 648 33.95 -15.21 -0.14
CA SER A 648 33.48 -13.92 -0.64
C SER A 648 34.67 -13.03 -1.00
N TYR A 649 34.40 -11.83 -1.53
CA TYR A 649 35.45 -10.82 -1.74
C TYR A 649 36.23 -10.47 -0.45
N ARG A 650 35.66 -10.74 0.73
CA ARG A 650 36.31 -10.54 2.03
C ARG A 650 37.27 -11.66 2.44
N GLY A 651 37.18 -12.84 1.80
CA GLY A 651 37.94 -14.02 2.19
C GLY A 651 37.11 -15.31 2.23
N PRO A 652 37.76 -16.44 2.55
CA PRO A 652 37.12 -17.76 2.65
C PRO A 652 36.12 -17.85 3.81
N LEU A 653 35.09 -18.66 3.60
CA LEU A 653 33.96 -18.86 4.49
C LEU A 653 33.91 -20.32 4.99
N LYS A 654 33.50 -20.52 6.24
CA LYS A 654 33.39 -21.85 6.88
C LYS A 654 32.02 -22.05 7.50
N SER A 655 31.49 -23.27 7.41
CA SER A 655 30.31 -23.66 8.20
C SER A 655 30.68 -23.95 9.66
N PRO A 656 29.88 -23.52 10.66
CA PRO A 656 30.17 -23.78 12.06
C PRO A 656 30.16 -25.30 12.36
N PRO A 657 31.03 -25.78 13.27
CA PRO A 657 31.14 -27.20 13.59
C PRO A 657 29.83 -27.75 14.21
N ARG A 658 29.47 -28.99 13.85
CA ARG A 658 28.34 -29.70 14.46
C ARG A 658 28.61 -29.86 15.96
N ALA A 659 27.70 -29.37 16.81
CA ALA A 659 27.73 -29.71 18.24
C ALA A 659 27.71 -31.25 18.38
N GLY A 660 28.65 -31.78 19.14
CA GLY A 660 28.77 -33.22 19.39
C GLY A 660 27.59 -33.77 20.20
N PRO A 661 27.49 -35.10 20.38
CA PRO A 661 26.29 -35.78 20.90
C PRO A 661 25.97 -35.55 22.39
N ARG A 662 26.52 -34.53 23.06
CA ARG A 662 26.50 -34.42 24.53
C ARG A 662 25.76 -33.24 25.16
N ASP A 663 25.10 -32.38 24.38
CA ASP A 663 24.16 -31.39 24.93
C ASP A 663 22.78 -31.57 24.32
N ARG A 664 21.94 -32.37 24.97
CA ARG A 664 20.58 -32.69 24.52
C ARG A 664 19.47 -31.86 25.20
N ASP A 665 19.81 -30.89 26.04
CA ASP A 665 18.82 -30.17 26.86
C ASP A 665 18.73 -28.64 26.62
N LYS A 666 19.03 -28.17 25.42
CA LYS A 666 18.55 -26.85 24.97
C LYS A 666 18.00 -26.94 23.55
N GLU A 667 16.69 -26.91 23.42
CA GLU A 667 15.99 -26.68 22.15
C GLU A 667 16.47 -25.37 21.52
N ARG A 668 17.39 -25.48 20.55
CA ARG A 668 17.64 -24.43 19.55
C ARG A 668 17.05 -24.89 18.22
N PRO A 669 16.30 -24.05 17.50
CA PRO A 669 15.70 -24.42 16.23
C PRO A 669 16.80 -24.70 15.17
N ARG A 670 16.58 -25.73 14.33
CA ARG A 670 17.50 -26.22 13.29
C ARG A 670 17.62 -25.27 12.07
N GLY A 671 17.76 -23.96 12.29
CA GLY A 671 17.77 -22.94 11.22
C GLY A 671 19.08 -22.17 11.05
N ASP A 672 20.05 -22.32 11.95
CA ASP A 672 21.23 -21.45 11.97
C ASP A 672 22.49 -22.18 11.47
N ARG A 673 22.76 -22.08 10.17
CA ARG A 673 24.06 -22.41 9.56
C ARG A 673 24.48 -21.28 8.63
N SER A 674 24.60 -20.06 9.15
CA SER A 674 25.31 -18.99 8.43
C SER A 674 26.79 -19.35 8.31
N MET A 675 27.36 -19.23 7.11
CA MET A 675 28.80 -19.37 6.92
C MET A 675 29.53 -18.17 7.53
N VAL A 676 30.66 -18.41 8.21
CA VAL A 676 31.43 -17.37 8.92
C VAL A 676 32.78 -17.18 8.23
N LEU A 677 33.26 -15.94 8.17
CA LEU A 677 34.59 -15.61 7.64
C LEU A 677 35.68 -16.28 8.48
N ASP A 678 36.54 -17.07 7.85
CA ASP A 678 37.66 -17.76 8.50
C ASP A 678 38.93 -17.58 7.68
N GLN A 679 39.65 -16.48 7.96
CA GLN A 679 40.89 -16.13 7.26
C GLN A 679 42.00 -17.17 7.45
N ALA A 680 41.90 -18.06 8.45
CA ALA A 680 42.88 -19.14 8.63
C ALA A 680 42.80 -20.20 7.52
N LEU A 681 41.69 -20.25 6.75
CA LEU A 681 41.55 -21.15 5.60
C LEU A 681 42.41 -20.72 4.40
N CYS A 682 42.76 -19.43 4.28
CA CYS A 682 43.67 -18.91 3.27
C CYS A 682 44.64 -17.89 3.90
N PRO A 683 45.69 -18.37 4.60
CA PRO A 683 46.55 -17.53 5.43
C PRO A 683 47.52 -16.70 4.59
N ALA A 684 47.21 -15.40 4.46
CA ALA A 684 48.08 -14.44 3.78
C ALA A 684 49.47 -14.32 4.42
N ASP A 685 49.57 -14.52 5.75
CA ASP A 685 50.81 -14.55 6.52
C ASP A 685 51.74 -15.72 6.12
N ARG A 686 51.19 -16.75 5.47
CA ARG A 686 51.94 -17.91 4.96
C ARG A 686 52.15 -17.86 3.44
N GLY A 687 51.91 -16.71 2.81
CA GLY A 687 52.11 -16.50 1.37
C GLY A 687 50.98 -17.03 0.49
N PHE A 688 49.85 -17.45 1.05
CA PHE A 688 48.68 -17.83 0.26
C PHE A 688 47.94 -16.58 -0.23
N HIS A 689 47.41 -16.64 -1.45
CA HIS A 689 46.71 -15.51 -2.07
C HIS A 689 45.24 -15.83 -2.32
N TRP A 690 44.33 -15.04 -1.75
CA TRP A 690 42.90 -15.19 -1.97
C TRP A 690 42.46 -14.44 -3.23
N ALA A 691 41.79 -15.15 -4.13
CA ALA A 691 41.20 -14.62 -5.34
C ALA A 691 39.70 -14.92 -5.37
N PHE A 692 38.88 -13.92 -5.70
CA PHE A 692 37.42 -14.04 -5.72
C PHE A 692 36.77 -13.44 -6.99
N ILE A 693 37.48 -12.58 -7.71
CA ILE A 693 36.96 -11.91 -8.90
C ILE A 693 37.82 -12.23 -10.13
N HIS A 694 39.15 -12.28 -9.96
CA HIS A 694 40.09 -12.59 -11.04
C HIS A 694 41.18 -13.54 -10.54
N CYS A 695 41.61 -14.44 -11.41
CA CYS A 695 42.72 -15.34 -11.14
C CYS A 695 44.06 -14.60 -11.18
N PRO A 696 44.94 -14.79 -10.20
CA PRO A 696 46.29 -14.25 -10.26
C PRO A 696 47.09 -15.02 -11.32
N GLY A 697 47.43 -14.38 -12.44
CA GLY A 697 48.29 -14.95 -13.48
C GLY A 697 47.86 -14.83 -14.95
N GLU A 698 46.89 -13.98 -15.33
CA GLU A 698 46.67 -13.66 -16.75
C GLU A 698 47.76 -12.70 -17.27
N LEU A 699 48.90 -13.27 -17.68
CA LEU A 699 49.67 -12.69 -18.77
C LEU A 699 48.87 -12.90 -20.05
N ILE A 700 48.35 -11.80 -20.57
CA ILE A 700 47.70 -11.63 -21.87
C ILE A 700 48.54 -12.31 -22.95
N GLY A 701 48.13 -13.51 -23.36
CA GLY A 701 48.53 -14.13 -24.62
C GLY A 701 47.57 -13.67 -25.72
N TYR A 702 47.94 -12.60 -26.41
CA TYR A 702 47.26 -12.15 -27.63
C TYR A 702 47.13 -13.28 -28.65
N HIS A 703 45.91 -13.60 -29.07
CA HIS A 703 45.61 -13.96 -30.45
C HIS A 703 44.16 -13.60 -30.78
N CYS A 704 43.98 -12.44 -31.42
CA CYS A 704 42.81 -12.19 -32.25
C CYS A 704 42.84 -13.11 -33.48
N PRO A 705 41.70 -13.67 -33.92
CA PRO A 705 41.42 -13.82 -35.33
C PRO A 705 40.63 -12.60 -35.79
N ALA A 706 41.09 -12.03 -36.91
CA ALA A 706 40.51 -10.90 -37.59
C ALA A 706 39.25 -11.28 -38.39
N LEU A 707 38.38 -10.28 -38.52
CA LEU A 707 37.18 -10.12 -39.37
C LEU A 707 35.93 -10.93 -39.01
#